data_AF-A0A9W7FGN2-F1
#
_entry.id   AF-A0A9W7FGN2-F1
#
_cell.length_a   1.000
_cell.length_b   1.000
_cell.length_c   1.000
_cell.angle_alpha   90.00
_cell.angle_beta   90.00
_cell.angle_gamma   90.00
#
_symmetry.space_group_name_H-M   'P 1'
#
loop_
_entity.id
_entity.type
_entity.pdbx_description
1 polymer ?
#
loop_
_entity_poly.entity_id
_entity_poly.type
_entity_poly.pdbx_seq_one_letter_code
_entity_poly.pdbx_strand_id
1 'polypeptide(L)'
;MSTSPVSSLSNTRIKDTTKQQRKRQKDLVTKLKKEGLSGEKLNEALTAAIVDAKREEVKNKCERCWHDKASRCICASVSSLADETTLLLPAKALIVIHYKEWYSAGDDAKLLKMMTPDNADIFVFGMRGEMDRLRKELEIDPQHNLILWPADDALTIDSWQDVLPDSSGWKLSSPSPSPVEPSSKPLLRVVVLDGVYQHARHMFKYLKSHLDPEIFPPFVALKPEDISVYHRAQKKYGDSDRERCEKKGDEGIRICTVEAYTLLLKSLGENEEATKAMVKAVVINNEALKGEMSVRPESGKASSSSSGAARRRRQKEGEQKYGTHFRQLNEANYHRVKSPKPGLSSFNVAATIRYELHRGGIKTVTGVNSEPCSLSGSICAERAALSNMREDEIKKMLSVSIVSDSVKPITPGLLCREYMSSRFSRDVLNPDTFDVVLAGSKGDKIDWDSVIVMKLSSLFPCLPVHMTGRTVASLDFDKLRGMICKPCLPEFDEELYEMAKTKAASKLNTTLHPSEQYFRLSFAAGIRFSDGDCAVARQYVGLEYGTSVDPIAALAVKIEEKIEAGVRIKAVTVVDQLGIAVAPFAVGRAFLSELGIDATEGAVVFYHAHREAQGGGMRGEESSGAARKSTYVMKTITLRELVPGLPEFQVADLNK
;
A
#
# COMPACT_ATOMS: atom_id res chain seq x y z
N MET A 1 -11.95 27.55 -30.93
CA MET A 1 -10.86 27.60 -29.94
C MET A 1 -10.55 26.18 -29.51
N SER A 2 -9.42 25.63 -29.97
CA SER A 2 -8.98 24.26 -29.71
C SER A 2 -8.06 24.25 -28.50
N THR A 3 -8.39 23.46 -27.47
CA THR A 3 -7.55 23.22 -26.30
C THR A 3 -6.74 21.94 -26.51
N SER A 4 -5.43 22.09 -26.73
CA SER A 4 -4.51 20.96 -26.87
C SER A 4 -4.08 20.40 -25.50
N PRO A 5 -3.91 19.06 -25.34
CA PRO A 5 -3.48 18.46 -24.09
C PRO A 5 -1.94 18.41 -24.00
N VAL A 6 -1.34 19.32 -23.23
CA VAL A 6 0.11 19.33 -22.94
C VAL A 6 0.35 19.04 -21.45
N SER A 7 0.37 17.77 -21.05
CA SER A 7 0.83 17.43 -19.67
C SER A 7 1.43 16.03 -19.47
N SER A 8 1.37 15.11 -20.43
CA SER A 8 1.87 13.73 -20.25
C SER A 8 3.33 13.50 -20.69
N LEU A 9 3.89 14.36 -21.56
CA LEU A 9 5.26 14.18 -22.11
C LEU A 9 6.39 14.62 -21.17
N SER A 10 6.12 15.49 -20.20
CA SER A 10 7.17 16.07 -19.33
C SER A 10 7.71 15.07 -18.30
N ASN A 11 6.86 14.21 -17.75
CA ASN A 11 7.26 13.27 -16.69
C ASN A 11 8.09 12.08 -17.19
N THR A 12 7.94 11.67 -18.46
CA THR A 12 8.76 10.60 -19.05
C THR A 12 10.17 11.10 -19.33
N ARG A 13 10.30 12.31 -19.89
CA ARG A 13 11.59 12.96 -20.18
C ARG A 13 12.45 13.17 -18.92
N ILE A 14 11.81 13.45 -17.77
CA ILE A 14 12.50 13.65 -16.47
C ILE A 14 13.03 12.32 -15.88
N LYS A 15 12.34 11.19 -16.08
CA LYS A 15 12.81 9.89 -15.55
C LYS A 15 14.03 9.36 -16.30
N ASP A 16 14.11 9.63 -17.60
CA ASP A 16 15.22 9.21 -18.45
C ASP A 16 16.51 9.97 -18.11
N THR A 17 16.41 11.26 -17.74
CA THR A 17 17.57 12.07 -17.34
C THR A 17 18.19 11.59 -16.03
N THR A 18 17.41 11.25 -15.00
CA THR A 18 17.95 10.76 -13.72
C THR A 18 18.68 9.41 -13.88
N LYS A 19 18.14 8.51 -14.70
CA LYS A 19 18.76 7.20 -14.97
C LYS A 19 20.07 7.37 -15.74
N GLN A 20 20.08 8.27 -16.72
CA GLN A 20 21.28 8.59 -17.50
C GLN A 20 22.36 9.25 -16.65
N GLN A 21 22.02 10.19 -15.77
CA GLN A 21 22.97 10.82 -14.84
C GLN A 21 23.58 9.81 -13.87
N ARG A 22 22.78 8.91 -13.29
CA ARG A 22 23.30 7.84 -12.41
C ARG A 22 24.23 6.88 -13.16
N LYS A 23 23.93 6.58 -14.42
CA LYS A 23 24.80 5.76 -15.27
C LYS A 23 26.14 6.47 -15.51
N ARG A 24 26.11 7.74 -15.96
CA ARG A 24 27.32 8.57 -16.15
C ARG A 24 28.17 8.65 -14.89
N GLN A 25 27.55 8.84 -13.72
CA GLN A 25 28.28 8.90 -12.45
C GLN A 25 28.93 7.54 -12.11
N LYS A 26 28.26 6.42 -12.35
CA LYS A 26 28.84 5.08 -12.16
C LYS A 26 30.00 4.80 -13.12
N ASP A 27 29.84 5.20 -14.38
CA ASP A 27 30.87 5.03 -15.40
C ASP A 27 32.12 5.87 -15.06
N LEU A 28 31.91 7.10 -14.57
CA LEU A 28 32.98 7.98 -14.09
C LEU A 28 33.70 7.41 -12.85
N VAL A 29 32.96 6.88 -11.87
CA VAL A 29 33.57 6.20 -10.71
C VAL A 29 34.41 5.01 -11.16
N THR A 30 33.92 4.21 -12.11
CA THR A 30 34.67 3.08 -12.67
C THR A 30 35.95 3.56 -13.37
N LYS A 31 35.88 4.66 -14.13
CA LYS A 31 37.03 5.25 -14.82
C LYS A 31 38.10 5.73 -13.81
N LEU A 32 37.70 6.53 -12.82
CA LEU A 32 38.62 7.07 -11.81
C LEU A 32 39.27 5.97 -10.96
N LYS A 33 38.53 4.88 -10.66
CA LYS A 33 39.12 3.70 -10.00
C LYS A 33 40.17 2.99 -10.87
N LYS A 34 39.96 2.92 -12.19
CA LYS A 34 40.96 2.37 -13.13
C LYS A 34 42.22 3.23 -13.21
N GLU A 35 42.11 4.53 -12.93
CA GLU A 35 43.24 5.46 -12.81
C GLU A 35 43.96 5.36 -11.45
N GLY A 36 43.58 4.40 -10.59
CA GLY A 36 44.22 4.15 -9.30
C GLY A 36 43.71 5.02 -8.15
N LEU A 37 42.67 5.83 -8.36
CA LEU A 37 42.10 6.65 -7.30
C LEU A 37 41.20 5.82 -6.37
N SER A 38 41.38 6.03 -5.06
CA SER A 38 40.58 5.39 -4.01
C SER A 38 40.32 6.35 -2.84
N GLY A 39 39.40 5.98 -1.95
CA GLY A 39 39.09 6.73 -0.74
C GLY A 39 38.68 8.19 -0.99
N GLU A 40 39.32 9.10 -0.27
CA GLU A 40 39.08 10.54 -0.36
C GLU A 40 39.45 11.12 -1.73
N LYS A 41 40.62 10.78 -2.26
CA LYS A 41 41.08 11.24 -3.59
C LYS A 41 40.09 10.88 -4.71
N LEU A 42 39.44 9.71 -4.60
CA LEU A 42 38.38 9.31 -5.52
C LEU A 42 37.13 10.19 -5.38
N ASN A 43 36.70 10.48 -4.15
CA ASN A 43 35.56 11.36 -3.89
C ASN A 43 35.85 12.79 -4.37
N GLU A 44 37.07 13.27 -4.19
CA GLU A 44 37.54 14.56 -4.67
C GLU A 44 37.47 14.70 -6.19
N ALA A 45 38.08 13.74 -6.89
CA ALA A 45 38.08 13.73 -8.34
C ALA A 45 36.66 13.57 -8.92
N LEU A 46 35.82 12.73 -8.29
CA LEU A 46 34.43 12.55 -8.69
C LEU A 46 33.62 13.85 -8.52
N THR A 47 33.79 14.53 -7.39
CA THR A 47 33.08 15.76 -7.08
C THR A 47 33.51 16.89 -8.02
N ALA A 48 34.83 17.04 -8.25
CA ALA A 48 35.36 18.01 -9.20
C ALA A 48 34.74 17.83 -10.59
N ALA A 49 34.76 16.60 -11.11
CA ALA A 49 34.16 16.30 -12.41
C ALA A 49 32.64 16.57 -12.48
N ILE A 50 31.90 16.33 -11.39
CA ILE A 50 30.46 16.66 -11.32
C ILE A 50 30.25 18.18 -11.29
N VAL A 51 31.06 18.92 -10.53
CA VAL A 51 31.00 20.37 -10.43
C VAL A 51 31.35 21.03 -11.77
N ASP A 52 32.38 20.54 -12.46
CA ASP A 52 32.78 21.03 -13.78
C ASP A 52 31.71 20.74 -14.83
N ALA A 53 31.14 19.53 -14.83
CA ALA A 53 30.01 19.20 -15.70
C ALA A 53 28.82 20.14 -15.46
N LYS A 54 28.51 20.45 -14.19
CA LYS A 54 27.46 21.41 -13.86
C LYS A 54 27.77 22.82 -14.36
N ARG A 55 29.02 23.30 -14.21
CA ARG A 55 29.47 24.61 -14.74
C ARG A 55 29.22 24.72 -16.24
N GLU A 56 29.57 23.67 -16.98
CA GLU A 56 29.35 23.61 -18.42
C GLU A 56 27.87 23.55 -18.81
N GLU A 57 27.05 22.81 -18.04
CA GLU A 57 25.61 22.71 -18.27
C GLU A 57 24.86 24.03 -18.00
N VAL A 58 25.42 24.93 -17.18
CA VAL A 58 24.74 26.12 -16.68
C VAL A 58 25.32 27.44 -17.17
N LYS A 59 25.87 27.49 -18.39
CA LYS A 59 26.44 28.73 -18.97
C LYS A 59 25.48 29.93 -18.98
N ASN A 60 24.18 29.65 -19.08
CA ASN A 60 23.11 30.65 -19.04
C ASN A 60 22.74 31.11 -17.62
N LYS A 61 23.25 30.48 -16.55
CA LYS A 61 22.99 30.90 -15.17
C LYS A 61 23.97 31.98 -14.72
N CYS A 62 23.48 32.87 -13.87
CA CYS A 62 24.25 33.90 -13.20
C CYS A 62 25.19 33.25 -12.17
N GLU A 63 26.46 33.61 -12.14
CA GLU A 63 27.43 33.02 -11.21
C GLU A 63 27.20 33.42 -9.75
N ARG A 64 26.52 34.56 -9.53
CA ARG A 64 26.16 35.06 -8.21
C ARG A 64 24.88 34.42 -7.66
N CYS A 65 23.76 34.54 -8.38
CA CYS A 65 22.45 34.07 -7.89
C CYS A 65 22.01 32.71 -8.44
N TRP A 66 22.74 32.11 -9.38
CA TRP A 66 22.43 30.82 -9.99
C TRP A 66 21.05 30.72 -10.68
N HIS A 67 20.35 31.84 -10.87
CA HIS A 67 19.19 31.95 -11.75
C HIS A 67 19.64 32.18 -13.19
N ASP A 68 18.74 31.93 -14.15
CA ASP A 68 18.98 32.24 -15.56
C ASP A 68 19.26 33.74 -15.76
N LYS A 69 20.39 34.07 -16.41
CA LYS A 69 20.90 35.44 -16.62
C LYS A 69 19.90 36.32 -17.36
N ALA A 70 19.28 35.78 -18.41
CA ALA A 70 18.45 36.55 -19.32
C ALA A 70 17.05 36.82 -18.76
N SER A 71 16.49 35.86 -18.04
CA SER A 71 15.08 35.93 -17.64
C SER A 71 14.84 36.33 -16.20
N ARG A 72 15.73 35.94 -15.26
CA ARG A 72 15.36 35.85 -13.83
C ARG A 72 16.50 36.13 -12.85
N CYS A 73 17.56 36.79 -13.30
CA CYS A 73 18.64 37.20 -12.42
C CYS A 73 18.12 38.12 -11.30
N ILE A 74 18.31 37.73 -10.03
CA ILE A 74 17.87 38.52 -8.87
C ILE A 74 18.95 39.45 -8.31
N CYS A 75 20.13 39.50 -8.92
CA CYS A 75 21.28 40.23 -8.37
C CYS A 75 21.04 41.72 -8.18
N ALA A 76 20.20 42.35 -9.00
CA ALA A 76 19.85 43.77 -8.87
C ALA A 76 18.82 44.02 -7.75
N SER A 77 18.06 43.00 -7.35
CA SER A 77 17.00 43.11 -6.35
C SER A 77 17.47 42.80 -4.93
N VAL A 78 18.55 42.04 -4.79
CA VAL A 78 19.17 41.70 -3.51
C VAL A 78 20.13 42.82 -3.11
N SER A 79 19.78 43.57 -2.07
CA SER A 79 20.64 44.60 -1.48
C SER A 79 21.96 44.00 -0.99
N SER A 80 23.07 44.67 -1.29
CA SER A 80 24.35 44.34 -0.66
C SER A 80 24.35 44.91 0.76
N LEU A 81 24.99 44.18 1.68
CA LEU A 81 25.32 44.60 3.04
C LEU A 81 26.82 44.90 3.15
N ALA A 82 27.51 45.09 2.02
CA ALA A 82 28.95 45.38 1.97
C ALA A 82 29.27 46.83 2.35
N ASP A 83 28.29 47.74 2.28
CA ASP A 83 28.48 49.11 2.75
C ASP A 83 28.68 49.06 4.27
N GLU A 84 29.81 49.62 4.75
CA GLU A 84 30.31 49.52 6.14
C GLU A 84 29.28 49.93 7.21
N THR A 85 28.20 50.61 6.81
CA THR A 85 27.12 51.06 7.70
C THR A 85 26.06 50.00 8.00
N THR A 86 25.99 48.89 7.26
CA THR A 86 24.82 47.98 7.35
C THR A 86 25.02 46.79 8.29
N LEU A 87 26.21 46.21 8.39
CA LEU A 87 26.53 45.19 9.40
C LEU A 87 27.37 45.80 10.51
N LEU A 88 26.86 45.76 11.74
CA LEU A 88 27.59 46.24 12.91
C LEU A 88 28.60 45.21 13.40
N LEU A 89 28.33 43.92 13.22
CA LEU A 89 29.15 42.84 13.75
C LEU A 89 30.25 42.43 12.75
N PRO A 90 31.52 42.30 13.19
CA PRO A 90 32.58 41.75 12.34
C PRO A 90 32.42 40.23 12.29
N ALA A 91 31.52 39.75 11.43
CA ALA A 91 31.24 38.33 11.24
C ALA A 91 31.42 37.92 9.79
N LYS A 92 32.07 36.77 9.58
CA LYS A 92 32.33 36.16 8.27
C LYS A 92 31.63 34.80 8.15
N ALA A 93 30.82 34.62 7.11
CA ALA A 93 30.14 33.35 6.84
C ALA A 93 31.04 32.38 6.04
N LEU A 94 31.37 31.23 6.61
CA LEU A 94 32.10 30.15 5.94
C LEU A 94 31.11 29.07 5.47
N ILE A 95 30.65 29.19 4.23
CA ILE A 95 29.55 28.38 3.68
C ILE A 95 30.11 27.08 3.13
N VAL A 96 29.90 25.96 3.83
CA VAL A 96 30.25 24.63 3.33
C VAL A 96 29.04 24.05 2.61
N ILE A 97 29.05 24.12 1.28
CA ILE A 97 27.95 23.65 0.45
C ILE A 97 28.22 22.26 -0.09
N HIS A 98 27.23 21.37 0.01
CA HIS A 98 27.33 20.06 -0.62
C HIS A 98 27.32 20.20 -2.15
N TYR A 99 28.26 19.57 -2.87
CA TYR A 99 28.41 19.70 -4.34
C TYR A 99 27.13 19.46 -5.17
N LYS A 100 26.16 18.72 -4.61
CA LYS A 100 24.85 18.50 -5.24
C LYS A 100 23.96 19.74 -5.26
N GLU A 101 24.13 20.66 -4.32
CA GLU A 101 23.39 21.92 -4.26
C GLU A 101 24.10 23.05 -5.03
N TRP A 102 25.38 22.87 -5.39
CA TRP A 102 26.12 23.80 -6.26
C TRP A 102 25.35 24.11 -7.57
N TYR A 103 25.20 25.41 -7.90
CA TYR A 103 24.36 25.97 -8.99
C TYR A 103 22.84 25.70 -8.90
N SER A 104 22.33 25.32 -7.73
CA SER A 104 20.89 25.21 -7.50
C SER A 104 20.28 26.60 -7.25
N ALA A 105 19.45 27.09 -8.17
CA ALA A 105 18.74 28.37 -7.99
C ALA A 105 17.87 28.37 -6.72
N GLY A 106 17.47 27.19 -6.22
CA GLY A 106 16.70 27.02 -5.00
C GLY A 106 17.49 27.09 -3.68
N ASP A 107 18.81 27.11 -3.75
CA ASP A 107 19.72 27.21 -2.60
C ASP A 107 19.70 28.60 -1.98
N ASP A 108 19.67 28.75 -0.66
CA ASP A 108 19.68 30.08 -0.04
C ASP A 108 21.04 30.49 0.50
N ALA A 109 21.97 29.57 0.76
CA ALA A 109 23.29 29.92 1.28
C ALA A 109 24.07 30.86 0.35
N LYS A 110 23.90 30.73 -0.98
CA LYS A 110 24.48 31.68 -1.95
C LYS A 110 24.09 33.14 -1.70
N LEU A 111 22.94 33.39 -1.07
CA LEU A 111 22.47 34.75 -0.79
C LEU A 111 23.38 35.43 0.23
N LEU A 112 23.96 34.69 1.18
CA LEU A 112 24.96 35.23 2.11
C LEU A 112 26.16 35.78 1.31
N LYS A 113 26.73 34.98 0.39
CA LYS A 113 27.83 35.46 -0.49
C LYS A 113 27.41 36.63 -1.38
N MET A 114 26.15 36.72 -1.79
CA MET A 114 25.66 37.86 -2.58
C MET A 114 25.54 39.14 -1.76
N MET A 115 25.08 39.05 -0.52
CA MET A 115 24.84 40.17 0.38
C MET A 115 26.15 40.67 0.99
N THR A 116 27.04 39.77 1.40
CA THR A 116 28.31 40.07 2.08
C THR A 116 29.51 39.51 1.31
N PRO A 117 29.80 40.01 0.10
CA PRO A 117 30.83 39.45 -0.78
C PRO A 117 32.21 39.35 -0.12
N ASP A 118 32.59 40.31 0.73
CA ASP A 118 33.89 40.32 1.41
C ASP A 118 33.89 39.52 2.73
N ASN A 119 32.71 39.34 3.32
CA ASN A 119 32.50 38.66 4.60
C ASN A 119 31.77 37.32 4.44
N ALA A 120 31.93 36.66 3.31
CA ALA A 120 31.42 35.31 3.10
C ALA A 120 32.30 34.56 2.10
N ASP A 121 32.57 33.28 2.36
CA ASP A 121 33.29 32.39 1.44
C ASP A 121 32.53 31.09 1.26
N ILE A 122 32.54 30.54 0.05
CA ILE A 122 31.87 29.27 -0.26
C ILE A 122 32.91 28.18 -0.47
N PHE A 123 32.80 27.09 0.29
CA PHE A 123 33.62 25.90 0.23
C PHE A 123 32.80 24.72 -0.30
N VAL A 124 33.16 24.18 -1.46
CA VAL A 124 32.40 23.07 -2.05
C VAL A 124 32.84 21.74 -1.43
N PHE A 125 31.96 21.12 -0.63
CA PHE A 125 32.28 19.88 0.08
C PHE A 125 32.58 18.74 -0.89
N GLY A 126 33.72 18.10 -0.65
CA GLY A 126 34.25 17.03 -1.49
C GLY A 126 35.00 17.52 -2.71
N MET A 127 35.17 18.83 -2.94
CA MET A 127 36.07 19.33 -4.00
C MET A 127 37.50 19.45 -3.46
N ARG A 128 38.48 19.04 -4.27
CA ARG A 128 39.89 19.01 -3.88
C ARG A 128 40.39 20.37 -3.40
N GLY A 129 41.00 20.41 -2.22
CA GLY A 129 41.62 21.61 -1.63
C GLY A 129 40.65 22.61 -1.00
N GLU A 130 39.33 22.46 -1.17
CA GLU A 130 38.35 23.37 -0.54
C GLU A 130 38.30 23.18 0.98
N MET A 131 38.42 21.94 1.48
CA MET A 131 38.46 21.68 2.93
C MET A 131 39.78 22.13 3.56
N ASP A 132 40.90 22.08 2.83
CA ASP A 132 42.17 22.65 3.28
C ASP A 132 42.11 24.18 3.33
N ARG A 133 41.41 24.82 2.36
CA ARG A 133 41.16 26.27 2.39
C ARG A 133 40.30 26.64 3.59
N LEU A 134 39.28 25.85 3.90
CA LEU A 134 38.45 26.05 5.10
C LEU A 134 39.30 25.90 6.38
N ARG A 135 40.14 24.87 6.46
CA ARG A 135 41.04 24.66 7.61
C ARG A 135 41.93 25.88 7.84
N LYS A 136 42.61 26.36 6.79
CA LYS A 136 43.48 27.54 6.86
C LYS A 136 42.74 28.80 7.32
N GLU A 137 41.49 28.96 6.92
CA GLU A 137 40.67 30.10 7.34
C GLU A 137 40.34 30.01 8.85
N LEU A 138 40.04 28.81 9.36
CA LEU A 138 39.76 28.57 10.78
C LEU A 138 41.02 28.71 11.66
N GLU A 139 42.19 28.39 11.12
CA GLU A 139 43.50 28.53 11.80
C GLU A 139 43.89 29.99 12.09
N ILE A 140 43.31 30.98 11.39
CA ILE A 140 43.65 32.40 11.58
C ILE A 140 43.32 32.86 13.00
N ASP A 141 42.19 32.40 13.54
CA ASP A 141 41.75 32.73 14.90
C ASP A 141 40.88 31.60 15.46
N PRO A 142 41.49 30.53 16.01
CA PRO A 142 40.78 29.36 16.50
C PRO A 142 39.75 29.67 17.61
N GLN A 143 39.93 30.78 18.33
CA GLN A 143 39.08 31.15 19.46
C GLN A 143 37.75 31.77 19.03
N HIS A 144 37.68 32.36 17.83
CA HIS A 144 36.50 33.07 17.34
C HIS A 144 35.88 32.38 16.13
N ASN A 145 35.74 31.06 16.24
CA ASN A 145 35.05 30.22 15.27
C ASN A 145 33.83 29.55 15.91
N LEU A 146 32.77 29.32 15.13
CA LEU A 146 31.67 28.42 15.52
C LEU A 146 31.04 27.72 14.32
N ILE A 147 30.36 26.58 14.54
CA ILE A 147 29.55 25.89 13.53
C ILE A 147 28.06 25.99 13.89
N LEU A 148 27.21 26.38 12.95
CA LEU A 148 25.75 26.28 13.14
C LEU A 148 25.28 24.86 12.85
N TRP A 149 25.01 24.07 13.90
CA TRP A 149 24.58 22.68 13.78
C TRP A 149 23.75 22.21 15.00
N PRO A 150 22.51 21.72 14.81
CA PRO A 150 21.63 21.30 15.90
C PRO A 150 21.92 19.83 16.28
N ALA A 151 23.05 19.58 16.93
CA ALA A 151 23.34 18.29 17.58
C ALA A 151 22.87 18.29 19.05
N ASP A 152 22.72 17.09 19.62
CA ASP A 152 22.26 16.89 21.02
C ASP A 152 23.21 17.55 22.04
N ASP A 153 24.50 17.69 21.70
CA ASP A 153 25.56 18.29 22.50
C ASP A 153 25.90 19.74 22.07
N ALA A 154 25.04 20.38 21.28
CA ALA A 154 25.27 21.74 20.79
C ALA A 154 25.05 22.79 21.88
N LEU A 155 25.90 23.80 21.91
CA LEU A 155 25.79 24.91 22.85
C LEU A 155 24.62 25.83 22.48
N THR A 156 24.05 26.50 23.48
CA THR A 156 23.27 27.72 23.21
C THR A 156 24.23 28.89 22.92
N ILE A 157 23.71 30.02 22.43
CA ILE A 157 24.54 31.21 22.19
C ILE A 157 25.17 31.70 23.50
N ASP A 158 24.37 31.81 24.57
CA ASP A 158 24.85 32.23 25.89
C ASP A 158 25.95 31.29 26.39
N SER A 159 25.71 29.97 26.31
CA SER A 159 26.71 28.96 26.72
C SER A 159 27.97 28.99 25.86
N TRP A 160 27.87 29.36 24.58
CA TRP A 160 29.04 29.57 23.73
C TRP A 160 29.82 30.80 24.16
N GLN A 161 29.16 31.91 24.52
CA GLN A 161 29.84 33.11 25.03
C GLN A 161 30.53 32.85 26.38
N ASP A 162 29.96 31.99 27.23
CA ASP A 162 30.53 31.64 28.52
C ASP A 162 31.88 30.90 28.42
N VAL A 163 32.04 30.07 27.37
CA VAL A 163 33.27 29.30 27.14
C VAL A 163 34.36 30.09 26.42
N LEU A 164 34.07 31.31 25.95
CA LEU A 164 35.08 32.18 25.37
C LEU A 164 36.07 32.70 26.44
N PRO A 165 37.33 32.98 26.06
CA PRO A 165 38.29 33.64 26.95
C PRO A 165 37.75 34.96 27.49
N ASP A 166 38.10 35.34 28.72
CA ASP A 166 37.66 36.60 29.33
C ASP A 166 38.13 37.84 28.54
N SER A 167 39.20 37.70 27.76
CA SER A 167 39.70 38.74 26.85
C SER A 167 38.92 38.86 25.55
N SER A 168 37.97 37.95 25.27
CA SER A 168 37.22 37.97 24.02
C SER A 168 36.18 39.09 24.02
N GLY A 169 36.21 39.94 22.99
CA GLY A 169 35.18 40.97 22.76
C GLY A 169 33.78 40.41 22.46
N TRP A 170 33.64 39.09 22.31
CA TRP A 170 32.37 38.40 22.12
C TRP A 170 31.76 37.88 23.43
N LYS A 171 32.52 37.88 24.52
CA LYS A 171 32.00 37.51 25.84
C LYS A 171 31.09 38.62 26.35
N LEU A 172 29.88 38.27 26.79
CA LEU A 172 28.98 39.20 27.47
C LEU A 172 29.67 39.66 28.76
N SER A 173 30.25 40.86 28.74
CA SER A 173 30.76 41.48 29.95
C SER A 173 29.57 41.76 30.87
N SER A 174 29.68 41.41 32.14
CA SER A 174 28.79 41.89 33.20
C SER A 174 28.49 43.37 32.99
N PRO A 175 27.26 43.85 33.22
CA PRO A 175 26.72 45.12 32.71
C PRO A 175 27.63 46.31 33.05
N SER A 176 28.58 46.56 32.17
CA SER A 176 29.43 47.74 32.19
C SER A 176 28.68 48.81 31.41
N PRO A 177 28.42 49.99 31.99
CA PRO A 177 27.53 51.00 31.41
C PRO A 177 28.09 51.72 30.18
N SER A 178 29.23 51.28 29.63
CA SER A 178 29.82 51.87 28.43
C SER A 178 29.59 50.95 27.23
N PRO A 179 28.85 51.37 26.19
CA PRO A 179 28.70 50.59 24.97
C PRO A 179 30.07 50.38 24.34
N VAL A 180 30.55 49.14 24.32
CA VAL A 180 31.78 48.76 23.62
C VAL A 180 31.55 49.02 22.14
N GLU A 181 32.40 49.84 21.52
CA GLU A 181 32.29 50.10 20.09
C GLU A 181 32.45 48.80 19.28
N PRO A 182 31.59 48.53 18.27
CA PRO A 182 31.64 47.31 17.48
C PRO A 182 32.99 47.05 16.80
N SER A 183 33.77 48.11 16.55
CA SER A 183 35.08 48.11 15.90
C SER A 183 36.17 47.36 16.68
N SER A 184 35.97 47.07 17.97
CA SER A 184 36.97 46.37 18.80
C SER A 184 36.80 44.86 18.87
N LYS A 185 35.74 44.29 18.26
CA LYS A 185 35.50 42.84 18.29
C LYS A 185 36.38 42.11 17.27
N PRO A 186 36.99 40.96 17.61
CA PRO A 186 37.70 40.14 16.64
C PRO A 186 36.73 39.55 15.60
N LEU A 187 37.21 39.23 14.40
CA LEU A 187 36.37 38.68 13.34
C LEU A 187 35.83 37.28 13.71
N LEU A 188 34.50 37.16 13.84
CA LEU A 188 33.83 35.90 14.12
C LEU A 188 33.62 35.10 12.83
N ARG A 189 34.17 33.88 12.75
CA ARG A 189 33.96 32.98 11.60
C ARG A 189 32.87 31.96 11.90
N VAL A 190 31.82 31.99 11.10
CA VAL A 190 30.63 31.16 11.28
C VAL A 190 30.55 30.13 10.17
N VAL A 191 30.82 28.87 10.49
CA VAL A 191 30.66 27.76 9.56
C VAL A 191 29.19 27.40 9.44
N VAL A 192 28.65 27.51 8.22
CA VAL A 192 27.27 27.13 7.91
C VAL A 192 27.26 25.96 6.92
N LEU A 193 26.52 24.91 7.26
CA LEU A 193 26.49 23.66 6.49
C LEU A 193 25.26 23.63 5.57
N ASP A 194 25.47 23.88 4.28
CA ASP A 194 24.39 23.93 3.31
C ASP A 194 24.19 22.60 2.56
N GLY A 195 23.01 22.02 2.76
CA GLY A 195 22.52 20.88 2.00
C GLY A 195 21.29 20.26 2.65
N VAL A 196 20.71 19.25 1.99
CA VAL A 196 19.69 18.44 2.68
C VAL A 196 20.27 17.85 3.97
N TYR A 197 19.45 17.71 5.01
CA TYR A 197 19.91 17.33 6.36
C TYR A 197 20.92 16.17 6.41
N GLN A 198 20.72 15.12 5.60
CA GLN A 198 21.66 13.99 5.54
C GLN A 198 23.03 14.36 4.95
N HIS A 199 23.06 15.25 3.97
CA HIS A 199 24.32 15.79 3.43
C HIS A 199 24.99 16.68 4.48
N ALA A 200 24.27 17.61 5.10
CA ALA A 200 24.82 18.48 6.15
C ALA A 200 25.36 17.67 7.34
N ARG A 201 24.64 16.62 7.77
CA ARG A 201 25.12 15.68 8.79
C ARG A 201 26.40 14.97 8.39
N HIS A 202 26.54 14.60 7.12
CA HIS A 202 27.76 13.99 6.62
C HIS A 202 28.93 14.98 6.59
N MET A 203 28.68 16.23 6.17
CA MET A 203 29.67 17.30 6.20
C MET A 203 30.14 17.56 7.63
N PHE A 204 29.22 17.69 8.59
CA PHE A 204 29.55 17.86 10.02
C PHE A 204 30.43 16.72 10.54
N LYS A 205 30.05 15.46 10.28
CA LYS A 205 30.83 14.29 10.69
C LYS A 205 32.23 14.30 10.08
N TYR A 206 32.34 14.69 8.82
CA TYR A 206 33.63 14.80 8.15
C TYR A 206 34.49 15.88 8.80
N LEU A 207 33.96 17.09 9.05
CA LEU A 207 34.71 18.16 9.71
C LEU A 207 35.18 17.71 11.11
N LYS A 208 34.30 17.06 11.88
CA LYS A 208 34.62 16.55 13.22
C LYS A 208 35.74 15.49 13.23
N SER A 209 35.92 14.76 12.14
CA SER A 209 36.95 13.71 12.05
C SER A 209 38.23 14.13 11.32
N HIS A 210 38.25 15.28 10.64
CA HIS A 210 39.39 15.71 9.79
C HIS A 210 39.96 17.10 10.15
N LEU A 211 39.31 17.83 11.06
CA LEU A 211 39.90 19.02 11.67
C LEU A 211 40.54 18.64 13.00
N ASP A 212 41.68 19.26 13.31
CA ASP A 212 42.34 19.06 14.59
C ASP A 212 41.43 19.57 15.72
N PRO A 213 41.41 18.89 16.90
CA PRO A 213 40.55 19.29 18.01
C PRO A 213 40.75 20.74 18.47
N GLU A 214 41.94 21.31 18.28
CA GLU A 214 42.27 22.70 18.64
C GLU A 214 41.68 23.73 17.65
N ILE A 215 41.38 23.31 16.42
CA ILE A 215 40.83 24.16 15.36
C ILE A 215 39.33 23.89 15.16
N PHE A 216 38.85 22.70 15.55
CA PHE A 216 37.46 22.30 15.40
C PHE A 216 36.54 23.22 16.23
N PRO A 217 35.70 24.05 15.60
CA PRO A 217 34.94 25.05 16.34
C PRO A 217 33.84 24.43 17.20
N PRO A 218 33.46 25.06 18.33
CA PRO A 218 32.23 24.72 19.03
C PRO A 218 31.03 24.86 18.09
N PHE A 219 30.02 24.02 18.27
CA PHE A 219 28.81 24.07 17.47
C PHE A 219 27.62 24.53 18.31
N VAL A 220 26.82 25.41 17.72
CA VAL A 220 25.73 26.13 18.37
C VAL A 220 24.41 25.69 17.77
N ALA A 221 23.45 25.38 18.63
CA ALA A 221 22.06 25.15 18.27
C ALA A 221 21.24 26.42 18.52
N LEU A 222 20.54 26.85 17.48
CA LEU A 222 19.64 27.99 17.55
C LEU A 222 18.24 27.52 17.96
N LYS A 223 17.63 28.25 18.89
CA LYS A 223 16.22 28.08 19.27
C LYS A 223 15.43 29.25 18.69
N PRO A 224 14.85 29.12 17.48
CA PRO A 224 14.04 30.18 16.92
C PRO A 224 12.82 30.42 17.81
N GLU A 225 12.70 31.62 18.38
CA GLU A 225 11.52 32.04 19.16
C GLU A 225 10.31 32.26 18.26
N ASP A 226 10.55 32.74 17.03
CA ASP A 226 9.55 32.96 16.00
C ASP A 226 9.59 31.87 14.91
N ILE A 227 8.42 31.44 14.44
CA ILE A 227 8.29 30.47 13.34
C ILE A 227 8.84 31.09 12.03
N SER A 228 9.75 30.37 11.36
CA SER A 228 10.38 30.73 10.08
C SER A 228 9.42 31.43 9.10
N VAL A 229 9.88 32.55 8.54
CA VAL A 229 9.18 33.35 7.51
C VAL A 229 9.21 32.64 6.14
N TYR A 230 9.93 31.52 6.03
CA TYR A 230 10.11 30.79 4.78
C TYR A 230 8.86 29.99 4.39
N HIS A 231 8.22 30.36 3.27
CA HIS A 231 7.02 29.69 2.72
C HIS A 231 7.20 28.17 2.48
N ARG A 232 8.44 27.68 2.31
CA ARG A 232 8.81 26.26 2.18
C ARG A 232 8.90 25.54 3.54
N ALA A 233 9.26 26.24 4.63
CA ALA A 233 9.09 25.81 6.02
C ALA A 233 7.59 25.71 6.36
N GLN A 234 6.83 26.73 5.98
CA GLN A 234 5.39 26.84 6.24
C GLN A 234 4.54 25.81 5.48
N LYS A 235 4.79 25.55 4.18
CA LYS A 235 3.94 24.63 3.36
C LYS A 235 4.17 23.13 3.53
N LYS A 236 5.32 22.69 4.08
CA LYS A 236 5.67 21.25 4.14
C LYS A 236 6.04 20.74 5.53
N TYR A 237 6.40 21.63 6.45
CA TYR A 237 6.88 21.24 7.76
C TYR A 237 5.94 21.71 8.88
N GLY A 238 5.15 22.77 8.66
CA GLY A 238 4.22 23.34 9.66
C GLY A 238 3.35 22.32 10.41
N ASP A 239 2.56 21.52 9.70
CA ASP A 239 1.62 20.61 10.38
C ASP A 239 2.25 19.30 10.83
N SER A 240 3.16 18.72 10.02
CA SER A 240 3.75 17.41 10.31
C SER A 240 4.96 17.46 11.23
N ASP A 241 5.75 18.54 11.23
CA ASP A 241 6.86 18.68 12.18
C ASP A 241 6.36 19.15 13.54
N ARG A 242 5.29 19.96 13.65
CA ARG A 242 4.72 20.33 14.96
C ARG A 242 4.24 19.09 15.74
N GLU A 243 3.50 18.20 15.08
CA GLU A 243 3.05 16.92 15.65
C GLU A 243 4.21 15.94 15.93
N ARG A 244 5.35 16.09 15.23
CA ARG A 244 6.53 15.23 15.37
C ARG A 244 7.48 15.72 16.45
N CYS A 245 7.66 17.04 16.59
CA CYS A 245 8.38 17.67 17.69
C CYS A 245 7.69 17.34 19.03
N GLU A 246 6.36 17.39 19.07
CA GLU A 246 5.57 16.98 20.25
C GLU A 246 5.75 15.50 20.61
N LYS A 247 5.90 14.61 19.61
CA LYS A 247 5.98 13.15 19.82
C LYS A 247 7.39 12.61 20.04
N LYS A 248 8.44 13.33 19.62
CA LYS A 248 9.82 12.80 19.67
C LYS A 248 10.75 13.49 20.64
N GLY A 249 10.41 14.65 21.18
CA GLY A 249 11.32 15.45 22.02
C GLY A 249 12.55 15.88 21.21
N ASP A 250 12.71 17.19 21.01
CA ASP A 250 13.96 17.78 20.50
C ASP A 250 14.41 17.56 19.04
N GLU A 251 13.61 17.00 18.12
CA GLU A 251 13.90 17.23 16.68
C GLU A 251 13.64 18.73 16.36
N GLY A 252 14.68 19.57 16.44
CA GLY A 252 14.62 21.03 16.35
C GLY A 252 13.92 21.59 15.10
N ILE A 253 13.36 22.79 15.25
CA ILE A 253 12.65 23.51 14.17
C ILE A 253 13.58 23.70 12.97
N ARG A 254 13.13 23.29 11.77
CA ARG A 254 13.92 23.42 10.54
C ARG A 254 13.92 24.86 10.05
N ILE A 255 15.09 25.50 10.12
CA ILE A 255 15.39 26.82 9.55
C ILE A 255 16.36 26.66 8.36
N CYS A 256 16.32 27.58 7.39
CA CYS A 256 17.26 27.57 6.26
C CYS A 256 18.63 28.17 6.63
N THR A 257 19.60 28.07 5.72
CA THR A 257 20.99 28.48 5.99
C THR A 257 21.11 29.97 6.27
N VAL A 258 20.43 30.81 5.48
CA VAL A 258 20.39 32.26 5.71
C VAL A 258 19.70 32.62 7.02
N GLU A 259 18.59 31.96 7.35
CA GLU A 259 17.86 32.19 8.59
C GLU A 259 18.71 31.82 9.82
N ALA A 260 19.42 30.70 9.77
CA ALA A 260 20.32 30.29 10.85
C ALA A 260 21.40 31.35 11.09
N TYR A 261 22.06 31.81 10.03
CA TYR A 261 23.06 32.88 10.13
C TYR A 261 22.46 34.20 10.65
N THR A 262 21.27 34.57 10.14
CA THR A 262 20.55 35.78 10.55
C THR A 262 20.15 35.75 12.03
N LEU A 263 19.63 34.61 12.51
CA LEU A 263 19.24 34.42 13.91
C LEU A 263 20.46 34.52 14.85
N LEU A 264 21.59 33.93 14.46
CA LEU A 264 22.84 34.10 15.20
C LEU A 264 23.23 35.58 15.32
N LEU A 265 23.30 36.31 14.20
CA LEU A 265 23.68 37.72 14.21
C LEU A 265 22.73 38.56 15.06
N LYS A 266 21.41 38.35 14.93
CA LYS A 266 20.40 39.01 15.74
C LYS A 266 20.62 38.78 17.24
N SER A 267 20.88 37.53 17.64
CA SER A 267 21.16 37.18 19.03
C SER A 267 22.48 37.77 19.55
N LEU A 268 23.45 38.04 18.67
CA LEU A 268 24.70 38.71 19.01
C LEU A 268 24.61 40.25 18.99
N GLY A 269 23.41 40.80 18.80
CA GLY A 269 23.14 42.24 18.84
C GLY A 269 23.28 42.95 17.49
N GLU A 270 23.17 42.24 16.37
CA GLU A 270 23.12 42.87 15.05
C GLU A 270 21.85 43.72 14.89
N ASN A 271 21.92 44.75 14.04
CA ASN A 271 20.79 45.63 13.80
C ASN A 271 19.60 44.90 13.13
N GLU A 272 18.40 45.42 13.36
CA GLU A 272 17.17 44.85 12.79
C GLU A 272 17.10 45.03 11.26
N GLU A 273 17.77 46.05 10.71
CA GLU A 273 17.75 46.35 9.28
C GLU A 273 18.50 45.30 8.45
N ALA A 274 19.68 44.86 8.89
CA ALA A 274 20.44 43.77 8.29
C ALA A 274 19.65 42.46 8.37
N THR A 275 19.04 42.18 9.52
CA THR A 275 18.15 41.03 9.72
C THR A 275 17.00 41.05 8.70
N LYS A 276 16.30 42.20 8.56
CA LYS A 276 15.23 42.40 7.58
C LYS A 276 15.72 42.25 6.14
N ALA A 277 16.92 42.74 5.83
CA ALA A 277 17.51 42.63 4.50
C ALA A 277 17.83 41.17 4.13
N MET A 278 18.39 40.39 5.05
CA MET A 278 18.65 38.95 4.84
C MET A 278 17.35 38.16 4.61
N VAL A 279 16.32 38.43 5.41
CA VAL A 279 14.99 37.82 5.22
C VAL A 279 14.38 38.24 3.89
N LYS A 280 14.49 39.52 3.50
CA LYS A 280 13.99 40.02 2.21
C LYS A 280 14.69 39.36 1.03
N ALA A 281 16.01 39.12 1.09
CA ALA A 281 16.74 38.41 0.05
C ALA A 281 16.22 36.98 -0.17
N VAL A 282 15.86 36.29 0.92
CA VAL A 282 15.23 34.97 0.87
C VAL A 282 13.84 35.02 0.21
N VAL A 283 13.02 36.03 0.53
CA VAL A 283 11.71 36.24 -0.10
C VAL A 283 11.86 36.46 -1.61
N ILE A 284 12.79 37.34 -2.02
CA ILE A 284 13.10 37.61 -3.43
C ILE A 284 13.50 36.33 -4.17
N ASN A 285 14.37 35.52 -3.57
CA ASN A 285 14.78 34.24 -4.16
C ASN A 285 13.60 33.28 -4.32
N ASN A 286 12.73 33.19 -3.30
CA ASN A 286 11.52 32.37 -3.35
C ASN A 286 10.53 32.84 -4.42
N GLU A 287 10.40 34.14 -4.64
CA GLU A 287 9.55 34.71 -5.68
C GLU A 287 10.07 34.39 -7.09
N ALA A 288 11.38 34.53 -7.32
CA ALA A 288 12.00 34.15 -8.59
C ALA A 288 11.80 32.66 -8.92
N LEU A 289 11.78 31.79 -7.90
CA LEU A 289 11.53 30.36 -8.05
C LEU A 289 10.06 30.01 -8.37
N LYS A 290 9.09 30.88 -8.07
CA LYS A 290 7.66 30.60 -8.38
C LYS A 290 7.42 30.47 -9.88
N GLY A 291 8.22 31.16 -10.71
CA GLY A 291 8.18 31.04 -12.17
C GLY A 291 8.77 29.74 -12.73
N GLU A 292 9.30 28.86 -11.88
CA GLU A 292 10.14 27.74 -12.28
C GLU A 292 9.55 26.38 -11.86
N MET A 293 8.63 25.84 -12.65
CA MET A 293 8.12 24.47 -12.41
C MET A 293 9.22 23.39 -12.56
N SER A 294 10.36 23.71 -13.19
CA SER A 294 11.42 22.77 -13.59
C SER A 294 12.70 22.76 -12.73
N VAL A 295 12.90 23.67 -11.76
CA VAL A 295 14.19 23.82 -11.03
C VAL A 295 14.07 23.56 -9.53
N ARG A 296 13.10 22.73 -9.13
CA ARG A 296 13.28 22.00 -7.88
C ARG A 296 14.50 21.09 -8.07
N PRO A 297 15.58 21.21 -7.26
CA PRO A 297 16.66 20.23 -7.31
C PRO A 297 16.05 18.83 -7.10
N GLU A 298 16.50 17.82 -7.86
CA GLU A 298 16.01 16.43 -7.73
C GLU A 298 16.13 15.89 -6.29
N SER A 299 16.95 16.52 -5.43
CA SER A 299 17.04 16.24 -3.99
C SER A 299 15.73 16.57 -3.24
N GLY A 300 15.01 17.61 -3.66
CA GLY A 300 13.66 17.94 -3.25
C GLY A 300 12.64 17.13 -4.03
N LYS A 301 12.72 15.79 -3.91
CA LYS A 301 11.84 14.78 -4.53
C LYS A 301 10.54 15.40 -5.03
N ALA A 302 10.40 15.56 -6.36
CA ALA A 302 9.08 15.45 -6.99
C ALA A 302 8.42 14.25 -6.30
N SER A 303 7.22 14.42 -5.75
CA SER A 303 6.52 13.41 -4.96
C SER A 303 6.44 12.13 -5.77
N SER A 304 7.50 11.32 -5.69
CA SER A 304 7.59 10.16 -6.52
C SER A 304 6.56 9.25 -5.89
N SER A 305 5.61 8.83 -6.71
CA SER A 305 4.63 7.82 -6.35
C SER A 305 5.29 6.52 -5.86
N SER A 306 6.61 6.41 -6.01
CA SER A 306 7.48 5.32 -5.57
C SER A 306 8.34 5.62 -4.33
N SER A 307 8.31 6.84 -3.77
CA SER A 307 9.13 7.17 -2.60
C SER A 307 8.63 6.41 -1.37
N GLY A 308 9.52 5.96 -0.49
CA GLY A 308 9.14 5.25 0.74
C GLY A 308 8.14 6.04 1.61
N ALA A 309 8.20 7.37 1.58
CA ALA A 309 7.21 8.23 2.24
C ALA A 309 5.83 8.18 1.58
N ALA A 310 5.76 8.28 0.25
CA ALA A 310 4.49 8.13 -0.49
C ALA A 310 3.90 6.71 -0.33
N ARG A 311 4.76 5.68 -0.32
CA ARG A 311 4.34 4.29 -0.04
C ARG A 311 3.74 4.16 1.35
N ARG A 312 4.40 4.71 2.38
CA ARG A 312 3.89 4.71 3.76
C ARG A 312 2.58 5.50 3.89
N ARG A 313 2.45 6.62 3.20
CA ARG A 313 1.21 7.42 3.18
C ARG A 313 0.06 6.63 2.55
N ARG A 314 0.25 6.05 1.37
CA ARG A 314 -0.77 5.20 0.71
C ARG A 314 -1.11 3.98 1.53
N GLN A 315 -0.14 3.39 2.21
CA GLN A 315 -0.37 2.28 3.12
C GLN A 315 -1.26 2.73 4.29
N LYS A 316 -0.98 3.88 4.92
CA LYS A 316 -1.83 4.42 5.98
C LYS A 316 -3.23 4.77 5.48
N GLU A 317 -3.35 5.47 4.35
CA GLU A 317 -4.63 5.83 3.73
C GLU A 317 -5.45 4.58 3.36
N GLY A 318 -4.79 3.56 2.82
CA GLY A 318 -5.42 2.29 2.50
C GLY A 318 -5.82 1.46 3.73
N GLU A 319 -4.96 1.40 4.75
CA GLU A 319 -5.29 0.78 6.04
C GLU A 319 -6.43 1.52 6.75
N GLN A 320 -6.52 2.85 6.62
CA GLN A 320 -7.63 3.63 7.16
C GLN A 320 -8.94 3.35 6.41
N LYS A 321 -8.90 3.25 5.07
CA LYS A 321 -10.10 3.06 4.25
C LYS A 321 -10.61 1.62 4.26
N TYR A 322 -9.72 0.63 4.17
CA TYR A 322 -10.06 -0.79 3.99
C TYR A 322 -9.67 -1.65 5.20
N GLY A 323 -9.14 -1.05 6.27
CA GLY A 323 -8.78 -1.74 7.50
C GLY A 323 -7.80 -2.88 7.25
N THR A 324 -8.12 -4.02 7.85
CA THR A 324 -7.33 -5.26 7.75
C THR A 324 -7.32 -5.87 6.34
N HIS A 325 -8.31 -5.56 5.48
CA HIS A 325 -8.38 -6.08 4.12
C HIS A 325 -7.32 -5.47 3.19
N PHE A 326 -6.83 -4.26 3.49
CA PHE A 326 -5.77 -3.62 2.70
C PHE A 326 -4.53 -4.51 2.59
N ARG A 327 -4.11 -5.11 3.71
CA ARG A 327 -2.92 -5.98 3.74
C ARG A 327 -3.16 -7.29 2.98
N GLN A 328 -4.32 -7.91 3.19
CA GLN A 328 -4.68 -9.16 2.50
C GLN A 328 -4.78 -8.99 0.98
N LEU A 329 -5.40 -7.91 0.51
CA LEU A 329 -5.48 -7.63 -0.94
C LEU A 329 -4.10 -7.42 -1.54
N ASN A 330 -3.21 -6.68 -0.88
CA ASN A 330 -1.83 -6.51 -1.35
C ASN A 330 -1.04 -7.83 -1.34
N GLU A 331 -1.28 -8.72 -0.37
CA GLU A 331 -0.69 -10.06 -0.32
C GLU A 331 -1.17 -10.91 -1.51
N ALA A 332 -2.48 -10.99 -1.73
CA ALA A 332 -3.06 -11.67 -2.89
C ALA A 332 -2.50 -11.11 -4.20
N ASN A 333 -2.47 -9.78 -4.36
CA ASN A 333 -1.93 -9.14 -5.57
C ASN A 333 -0.44 -9.44 -5.78
N TYR A 334 0.36 -9.49 -4.72
CA TYR A 334 1.77 -9.86 -4.82
C TYR A 334 1.93 -11.28 -5.39
N HIS A 335 1.14 -12.24 -4.89
CA HIS A 335 1.17 -13.61 -5.41
C HIS A 335 0.63 -13.71 -6.84
N ARG A 336 -0.44 -12.98 -7.17
CA ARG A 336 -0.97 -12.89 -8.54
C ARG A 336 0.08 -12.45 -9.55
N VAL A 337 0.86 -11.41 -9.22
CA VAL A 337 1.88 -10.84 -10.12
C VAL A 337 3.12 -11.73 -10.19
N LYS A 338 3.50 -12.37 -9.08
CA LYS A 338 4.71 -13.18 -8.99
C LYS A 338 4.55 -14.56 -9.63
N SER A 339 3.35 -15.14 -9.60
CA SER A 339 3.10 -16.46 -10.14
C SER A 339 3.09 -16.47 -11.67
N PRO A 340 3.59 -17.55 -12.30
CA PRO A 340 3.46 -17.73 -13.73
C PRO A 340 1.99 -17.83 -14.11
N LYS A 341 1.67 -17.38 -15.33
CA LYS A 341 0.33 -17.48 -15.88
C LYS A 341 -0.07 -18.95 -16.08
N PRO A 342 -1.31 -19.35 -15.72
CA PRO A 342 -1.87 -20.63 -16.09
C PRO A 342 -1.84 -20.86 -17.61
N GLY A 343 -1.63 -22.11 -18.01
CA GLY A 343 -1.39 -22.45 -19.41
C GLY A 343 -2.62 -22.34 -20.32
N LEU A 344 -3.84 -22.51 -19.80
CA LEU A 344 -5.05 -22.50 -20.63
C LEU A 344 -5.67 -21.10 -20.69
N SER A 345 -5.93 -20.47 -19.54
CA SER A 345 -6.61 -19.17 -19.47
C SER A 345 -5.68 -17.96 -19.65
N SER A 346 -4.38 -18.13 -19.38
CA SER A 346 -3.43 -17.01 -19.25
C SER A 346 -3.89 -15.91 -18.27
N PHE A 347 -4.73 -16.27 -17.30
CA PHE A 347 -5.43 -15.35 -16.40
C PHE A 347 -5.13 -15.67 -14.93
N ASN A 348 -4.38 -14.79 -14.28
CA ASN A 348 -4.00 -14.99 -12.88
C ASN A 348 -5.11 -14.56 -11.93
N VAL A 349 -5.38 -15.42 -10.95
CA VAL A 349 -6.21 -15.17 -9.78
C VAL A 349 -5.43 -15.61 -8.55
N ALA A 350 -5.39 -14.76 -7.53
CA ALA A 350 -4.85 -15.11 -6.22
C ALA A 350 -5.87 -14.84 -5.14
N ALA A 351 -5.91 -15.72 -4.13
CA ALA A 351 -6.81 -15.61 -3.00
C ALA A 351 -6.03 -15.74 -1.70
N THR A 352 -6.16 -14.77 -0.81
CA THR A 352 -5.58 -14.78 0.54
C THR A 352 -6.69 -14.94 1.58
N ILE A 353 -6.63 -16.03 2.34
CA ILE A 353 -7.60 -16.36 3.40
C ILE A 353 -7.01 -16.00 4.75
N ARG A 354 -7.81 -15.39 5.62
CA ARG A 354 -7.43 -15.05 7.01
C ARG A 354 -8.34 -15.75 7.99
N TYR A 355 -7.73 -16.31 9.04
CA TYR A 355 -8.39 -17.15 10.02
C TYR A 355 -7.68 -17.09 11.37
N GLU A 356 -8.41 -17.43 12.43
CA GLU A 356 -7.97 -17.53 13.81
C GLU A 356 -7.72 -19.00 14.17
N LEU A 357 -6.63 -19.29 14.86
CA LEU A 357 -6.31 -20.63 15.36
C LEU A 357 -6.90 -20.87 16.76
N HIS A 358 -7.12 -22.14 17.13
CA HIS A 358 -7.60 -22.51 18.47
C HIS A 358 -6.67 -22.07 19.59
N ARG A 359 -5.35 -22.19 19.37
CA ARG A 359 -4.30 -21.67 20.28
C ARG A 359 -4.19 -20.14 20.32
N GLY A 360 -5.06 -19.43 19.61
CA GLY A 360 -4.99 -17.98 19.41
C GLY A 360 -4.08 -17.57 18.26
N GLY A 361 -4.14 -16.29 17.92
CA GLY A 361 -3.41 -15.71 16.79
C GLY A 361 -4.17 -15.79 15.46
N ILE A 362 -3.85 -14.84 14.58
CA ILE A 362 -4.42 -14.74 13.24
C ILE A 362 -3.36 -15.15 12.23
N LYS A 363 -3.71 -16.07 11.33
CA LYS A 363 -2.85 -16.53 10.23
C LYS A 363 -3.47 -16.13 8.89
N THR A 364 -2.63 -15.96 7.89
CA THR A 364 -3.03 -15.85 6.49
C THR A 364 -2.43 -17.00 5.69
N VAL A 365 -3.15 -17.42 4.65
CA VAL A 365 -2.64 -18.34 3.64
C VAL A 365 -3.06 -17.85 2.27
N THR A 366 -2.20 -18.02 1.28
CA THR A 366 -2.46 -17.56 -0.08
C THR A 366 -2.40 -18.73 -1.06
N GLY A 367 -3.33 -18.75 -2.01
CA GLY A 367 -3.37 -19.68 -3.13
C GLY A 367 -3.48 -18.93 -4.45
N VAL A 368 -3.04 -19.56 -5.53
CA VAL A 368 -3.13 -19.05 -6.91
C VAL A 368 -3.75 -20.14 -7.77
N ASN A 369 -4.53 -19.77 -8.79
CA ASN A 369 -5.14 -20.74 -9.68
C ASN A 369 -4.09 -21.53 -10.48
N SER A 370 -4.40 -22.78 -10.78
CA SER A 370 -3.57 -23.67 -11.59
C SER A 370 -4.44 -24.55 -12.47
N GLU A 371 -3.97 -24.80 -13.69
CA GLU A 371 -4.73 -25.43 -14.77
C GLU A 371 -3.87 -26.52 -15.40
N PRO A 372 -4.19 -27.82 -15.19
CA PRO A 372 -3.61 -28.90 -15.95
C PRO A 372 -4.30 -29.01 -17.33
N CYS A 373 -3.93 -30.02 -18.12
CA CYS A 373 -4.52 -30.23 -19.46
C CYS A 373 -6.04 -30.51 -19.42
N SER A 374 -6.56 -31.10 -18.34
CA SER A 374 -8.00 -31.30 -18.14
C SER A 374 -8.60 -30.19 -17.28
N LEU A 375 -9.66 -29.55 -17.77
CA LEU A 375 -10.37 -28.50 -17.03
C LEU A 375 -10.94 -29.01 -15.70
N SER A 376 -11.38 -30.26 -15.62
CA SER A 376 -11.87 -30.86 -14.37
C SER A 376 -10.78 -30.98 -13.30
N GLY A 377 -9.51 -31.04 -13.71
CA GLY A 377 -8.34 -31.03 -12.82
C GLY A 377 -7.92 -29.63 -12.38
N SER A 378 -8.53 -28.57 -12.91
CA SER A 378 -8.16 -27.19 -12.57
C SER A 378 -8.56 -26.82 -11.16
N ILE A 379 -7.70 -26.07 -10.48
CA ILE A 379 -7.92 -25.58 -9.12
C ILE A 379 -7.94 -24.05 -9.11
N CYS A 380 -9.02 -23.51 -8.55
CA CYS A 380 -9.17 -22.07 -8.36
C CYS A 380 -8.31 -21.61 -7.18
N ALA A 381 -7.98 -20.32 -7.14
CA ALA A 381 -7.09 -19.74 -6.14
C ALA A 381 -7.56 -19.95 -4.70
N GLU A 382 -8.87 -19.88 -4.46
CA GLU A 382 -9.52 -20.07 -3.18
C GLU A 382 -9.38 -21.51 -2.69
N ARG A 383 -9.64 -22.48 -3.58
CA ARG A 383 -9.48 -23.92 -3.28
C ARG A 383 -8.02 -24.29 -3.05
N ALA A 384 -7.10 -23.65 -3.79
CA ALA A 384 -5.66 -23.80 -3.56
C ALA A 384 -5.27 -23.26 -2.17
N ALA A 385 -5.76 -22.08 -1.79
CA ALA A 385 -5.50 -21.50 -0.47
C ALA A 385 -6.04 -22.38 0.66
N LEU A 386 -7.29 -22.86 0.55
CA LEU A 386 -7.93 -23.73 1.54
C LEU A 386 -7.21 -25.06 1.72
N SER A 387 -6.66 -25.62 0.63
CA SER A 387 -5.93 -26.89 0.69
C SER A 387 -4.65 -26.77 1.51
N ASN A 388 -4.06 -25.58 1.63
CA ASN A 388 -2.88 -25.32 2.46
C ASN A 388 -3.20 -25.20 3.96
N MET A 389 -4.48 -25.26 4.36
CA MET A 389 -4.91 -25.10 5.75
C MET A 389 -5.31 -26.42 6.43
N ARG A 390 -5.09 -27.57 5.77
CA ARG A 390 -5.61 -28.87 6.23
C ARG A 390 -5.13 -29.29 7.62
N GLU A 391 -3.89 -28.96 7.93
CA GLU A 391 -3.23 -29.32 9.20
C GLU A 391 -3.44 -28.28 10.31
N ASP A 392 -4.12 -27.16 10.02
CA ASP A 392 -4.32 -26.11 11.01
C ASP A 392 -5.58 -26.38 11.85
N GLU A 393 -5.45 -26.26 13.17
CA GLU A 393 -6.58 -26.24 14.10
C GLU A 393 -7.29 -24.87 14.08
N ILE A 394 -8.17 -24.70 13.10
CA ILE A 394 -8.85 -23.42 12.85
C ILE A 394 -10.02 -23.25 13.81
N LYS A 395 -9.97 -22.16 14.58
CA LYS A 395 -11.07 -21.72 15.44
C LYS A 395 -12.12 -20.95 14.67
N LYS A 396 -11.70 -20.02 13.79
CA LYS A 396 -12.62 -19.14 13.08
C LYS A 396 -12.08 -18.66 11.74
N MET A 397 -12.87 -18.76 10.69
CA MET A 397 -12.62 -18.17 9.38
C MET A 397 -13.09 -16.72 9.39
N LEU A 398 -12.22 -15.79 8.98
CA LEU A 398 -12.50 -14.35 9.07
C LEU A 398 -12.84 -13.74 7.71
N SER A 399 -12.02 -13.99 6.69
CA SER A 399 -12.25 -13.43 5.36
C SER A 399 -11.42 -14.13 4.28
N VAL A 400 -11.82 -13.95 3.03
CA VAL A 400 -11.02 -14.22 1.83
C VAL A 400 -10.89 -12.95 1.00
N SER A 401 -9.68 -12.67 0.50
CA SER A 401 -9.39 -11.54 -0.40
C SER A 401 -8.92 -12.08 -1.74
N ILE A 402 -9.63 -11.74 -2.83
CA ILE A 402 -9.42 -12.27 -4.18
C ILE A 402 -9.00 -11.11 -5.09
N VAL A 403 -7.89 -11.29 -5.78
CA VAL A 403 -7.38 -10.35 -6.79
C VAL A 403 -7.13 -11.08 -8.09
N SER A 404 -7.58 -10.51 -9.20
CA SER A 404 -7.43 -11.10 -10.53
C SER A 404 -6.80 -10.14 -11.54
N ASP A 405 -6.43 -10.66 -12.71
CA ASP A 405 -5.95 -9.87 -13.85
C ASP A 405 -7.02 -8.96 -14.47
N SER A 406 -8.29 -9.20 -14.17
CA SER A 406 -9.40 -8.36 -14.65
C SER A 406 -9.37 -6.98 -13.98
N VAL A 407 -9.71 -5.93 -14.72
CA VAL A 407 -9.90 -4.56 -14.18
C VAL A 407 -11.11 -4.51 -13.25
N LYS A 408 -12.14 -5.34 -13.52
CA LYS A 408 -13.30 -5.50 -12.65
C LYS A 408 -13.08 -6.65 -11.66
N PRO A 409 -13.58 -6.54 -10.43
CA PRO A 409 -13.54 -7.64 -9.48
C PRO A 409 -14.32 -8.84 -10.04
N ILE A 410 -13.80 -10.04 -9.80
CA ILE A 410 -14.49 -11.29 -10.12
C ILE A 410 -14.89 -11.98 -8.82
N THR A 411 -16.09 -12.53 -8.77
CA THR A 411 -16.55 -13.32 -7.63
C THR A 411 -15.94 -14.73 -7.65
N PRO A 412 -15.81 -15.40 -6.50
CA PRO A 412 -15.47 -16.81 -6.49
C PRO A 412 -16.48 -17.63 -7.30
N GLY A 413 -16.02 -18.67 -8.00
CA GLY A 413 -16.91 -19.59 -8.71
C GLY A 413 -17.78 -20.42 -7.74
N LEU A 414 -18.88 -21.00 -8.22
CA LEU A 414 -19.81 -21.78 -7.39
C LEU A 414 -19.12 -22.91 -6.63
N LEU A 415 -18.19 -23.63 -7.27
CA LEU A 415 -17.42 -24.70 -6.62
C LEU A 415 -16.60 -24.18 -5.45
N CYS A 416 -16.03 -22.97 -5.55
CA CYS A 416 -15.26 -22.38 -4.46
C CYS A 416 -16.17 -21.95 -3.30
N ARG A 417 -17.34 -21.38 -3.63
CA ARG A 417 -18.35 -21.00 -2.64
C ARG A 417 -18.84 -22.22 -1.85
N GLU A 418 -19.19 -23.28 -2.56
CA GLU A 418 -19.62 -24.55 -1.97
C GLU A 418 -18.50 -25.16 -1.13
N TYR A 419 -17.28 -25.25 -1.64
CA TYR A 419 -16.13 -25.81 -0.92
C TYR A 419 -15.84 -25.04 0.38
N MET A 420 -15.85 -23.69 0.34
CA MET A 420 -15.71 -22.87 1.55
C MET A 420 -16.80 -23.17 2.57
N SER A 421 -18.05 -23.19 2.13
CA SER A 421 -19.21 -23.37 3.03
C SER A 421 -19.34 -24.78 3.60
N SER A 422 -18.85 -25.80 2.90
CA SER A 422 -19.00 -27.21 3.27
C SER A 422 -17.84 -27.77 4.09
N ARG A 423 -16.65 -27.18 3.95
CA ARG A 423 -15.44 -27.68 4.60
C ARG A 423 -15.43 -27.48 6.11
N PHE A 424 -16.12 -26.45 6.60
CA PHE A 424 -16.07 -25.99 7.99
C PHE A 424 -17.46 -25.98 8.62
N SER A 425 -17.51 -26.08 9.95
CA SER A 425 -18.76 -25.89 10.67
C SER A 425 -19.21 -24.45 10.72
N ARG A 426 -20.50 -24.20 10.97
CA ARG A 426 -21.03 -22.84 11.09
C ARG A 426 -20.37 -22.06 12.23
N ASP A 427 -19.85 -22.75 13.24
CA ASP A 427 -19.12 -22.13 14.35
C ASP A 427 -17.72 -21.67 13.90
N VAL A 428 -17.09 -22.40 12.98
CA VAL A 428 -15.78 -22.04 12.39
C VAL A 428 -15.94 -21.03 11.26
N LEU A 429 -16.84 -21.28 10.30
CA LEU A 429 -17.15 -20.37 9.20
C LEU A 429 -18.64 -20.04 9.25
N ASN A 430 -18.96 -18.83 9.68
CA ASN A 430 -20.31 -18.29 9.58
C ASN A 430 -20.44 -17.46 8.28
N PRO A 431 -21.21 -17.93 7.28
CA PRO A 431 -21.34 -17.27 5.97
C PRO A 431 -21.87 -15.83 6.03
N ASP A 432 -22.65 -15.50 7.08
CA ASP A 432 -23.25 -14.18 7.28
C ASP A 432 -22.24 -13.16 7.81
N THR A 433 -21.15 -13.64 8.42
CA THR A 433 -20.09 -12.78 8.97
C THR A 433 -18.81 -12.84 8.16
N PHE A 434 -18.59 -13.90 7.39
CA PHE A 434 -17.37 -14.12 6.61
C PHE A 434 -17.31 -13.17 5.40
N ASP A 435 -16.29 -12.32 5.37
CA ASP A 435 -16.09 -11.35 4.29
C ASP A 435 -15.43 -12.00 3.06
N VAL A 436 -16.04 -11.78 1.91
CA VAL A 436 -15.48 -12.02 0.59
C VAL A 436 -15.11 -10.66 0.00
N VAL A 437 -13.80 -10.38 -0.05
CA VAL A 437 -13.25 -9.12 -0.53
C VAL A 437 -12.69 -9.34 -1.93
N LEU A 438 -13.15 -8.56 -2.89
CA LEU A 438 -12.82 -8.72 -4.30
C LEU A 438 -12.14 -7.45 -4.80
N ALA A 439 -11.13 -7.59 -5.65
CA ALA A 439 -10.54 -6.44 -6.36
C ALA A 439 -10.08 -6.82 -7.76
N GLY A 440 -10.28 -5.89 -8.69
CA GLY A 440 -9.61 -5.92 -9.99
C GLY A 440 -8.22 -5.30 -9.95
N SER A 441 -7.51 -5.36 -11.07
CA SER A 441 -6.17 -4.82 -11.21
C SER A 441 -5.97 -4.02 -12.51
N LYS A 442 -5.05 -3.05 -12.45
CA LYS A 442 -4.55 -2.28 -13.60
C LYS A 442 -3.05 -2.58 -13.73
N GLY A 443 -2.74 -3.63 -14.51
CA GLY A 443 -1.40 -4.20 -14.58
C GLY A 443 -1.01 -4.85 -13.26
N ASP A 444 0.15 -4.48 -12.70
CA ASP A 444 0.67 -5.10 -11.46
C ASP A 444 0.06 -4.55 -10.17
N LYS A 445 -0.90 -3.62 -10.27
CA LYS A 445 -1.47 -2.91 -9.12
C LYS A 445 -2.96 -3.15 -9.02
N ILE A 446 -3.43 -3.25 -7.78
CA ILE A 446 -4.87 -3.25 -7.46
C ILE A 446 -5.49 -1.95 -7.92
N ASP A 447 -6.66 -2.05 -8.55
CA ASP A 447 -7.54 -0.92 -8.77
C ASP A 447 -8.40 -0.70 -7.52
N TRP A 448 -7.98 0.20 -6.63
CA TRP A 448 -8.63 0.38 -5.32
C TRP A 448 -10.08 0.86 -5.41
N ASP A 449 -10.45 1.49 -6.53
CA ASP A 449 -11.84 1.91 -6.80
C ASP A 449 -12.73 0.74 -7.22
N SER A 450 -12.13 -0.41 -7.55
CA SER A 450 -12.83 -1.64 -7.93
C SER A 450 -13.09 -2.58 -6.75
N VAL A 451 -12.66 -2.21 -5.53
CA VAL A 451 -12.75 -3.08 -4.35
C VAL A 451 -14.20 -3.22 -3.89
N ILE A 452 -14.67 -4.46 -3.76
CA ILE A 452 -16.00 -4.78 -3.24
C ILE A 452 -15.85 -5.72 -2.05
N VAL A 453 -16.65 -5.51 -1.01
CA VAL A 453 -16.76 -6.41 0.15
C VAL A 453 -18.20 -6.91 0.23
N MET A 454 -18.37 -8.22 0.34
CA MET A 454 -19.68 -8.86 0.49
C MET A 454 -19.60 -10.08 1.40
N LYS A 455 -20.75 -10.57 1.86
CA LYS A 455 -20.81 -11.78 2.70
C LYS A 455 -20.91 -13.03 1.84
N LEU A 456 -20.38 -14.15 2.33
CA LEU A 456 -20.49 -15.42 1.62
C LEU A 456 -21.96 -15.84 1.46
N SER A 457 -22.83 -15.56 2.45
CA SER A 457 -24.26 -15.85 2.32
C SER A 457 -24.95 -15.07 1.21
N SER A 458 -24.47 -13.88 0.88
CA SER A 458 -24.95 -13.11 -0.28
C SER A 458 -24.54 -13.73 -1.62
N LEU A 459 -23.46 -14.50 -1.64
CA LEU A 459 -22.94 -15.15 -2.86
C LEU A 459 -23.39 -16.61 -3.00
N PHE A 460 -23.69 -17.28 -1.90
CA PHE A 460 -24.05 -18.70 -1.92
C PHE A 460 -25.18 -18.97 -0.93
N PRO A 461 -26.38 -18.48 -1.25
CA PRO A 461 -27.54 -18.74 -0.43
C PRO A 461 -27.91 -20.23 -0.49
N CYS A 462 -28.65 -20.65 0.52
CA CYS A 462 -29.27 -21.98 0.57
C CYS A 462 -28.24 -23.12 0.56
N LEU A 463 -27.41 -23.12 1.60
CA LEU A 463 -26.44 -24.18 1.87
C LEU A 463 -27.14 -25.53 2.06
N PRO A 464 -26.61 -26.62 1.49
CA PRO A 464 -27.10 -27.97 1.76
C PRO A 464 -27.12 -28.31 3.25
N VAL A 465 -28.13 -29.06 3.68
CA VAL A 465 -28.34 -29.44 5.10
C VAL A 465 -27.14 -30.17 5.70
N HIS A 466 -26.49 -31.02 4.90
CA HIS A 466 -25.31 -31.76 5.35
C HIS A 466 -24.07 -30.86 5.52
N MET A 467 -24.10 -29.63 5.00
CA MET A 467 -22.97 -28.69 5.01
C MET A 467 -22.97 -27.77 6.25
N THR A 468 -23.73 -28.09 7.31
CA THR A 468 -23.70 -27.31 8.56
C THR A 468 -22.53 -27.64 9.50
N GLY A 469 -21.49 -28.33 9.02
CA GLY A 469 -20.28 -28.60 9.80
C GLY A 469 -20.16 -29.92 10.51
N ARG A 470 -21.13 -30.81 10.34
CA ARG A 470 -21.03 -32.16 10.89
C ARG A 470 -20.30 -33.01 9.87
N THR A 471 -19.30 -33.77 10.31
CA THR A 471 -18.76 -34.82 9.44
C THR A 471 -19.89 -35.77 9.11
N VAL A 472 -19.96 -36.28 7.88
CA VAL A 472 -21.00 -37.25 7.49
C VAL A 472 -20.99 -38.47 8.42
N ALA A 473 -19.83 -38.81 8.99
CA ALA A 473 -19.67 -39.85 10.01
C ALA A 473 -20.39 -39.55 11.34
N SER A 474 -20.57 -38.28 11.69
CA SER A 474 -21.27 -37.80 12.89
C SER A 474 -22.76 -37.53 12.68
N LEU A 475 -23.28 -37.75 11.46
CA LEU A 475 -24.71 -37.61 11.19
C LEU A 475 -25.47 -38.79 11.79
N ASP A 476 -26.36 -38.48 12.72
CA ASP A 476 -27.37 -39.41 13.22
C ASP A 476 -28.48 -39.54 12.16
N PHE A 477 -28.41 -40.63 11.40
CA PHE A 477 -29.33 -40.91 10.30
C PHE A 477 -30.78 -41.11 10.78
N ASP A 478 -30.99 -41.62 11.99
CA ASP A 478 -32.33 -41.85 12.53
C ASP A 478 -32.97 -40.53 12.97
N LYS A 479 -32.17 -39.63 13.55
CA LYS A 479 -32.60 -38.25 13.82
C LYS A 479 -32.91 -37.48 12.54
N LEU A 480 -32.11 -37.67 11.50
CA LEU A 480 -32.34 -37.06 10.19
C LEU A 480 -33.61 -37.60 9.52
N ARG A 481 -33.89 -38.90 9.62
CA ARG A 481 -35.15 -39.49 9.15
C ARG A 481 -36.37 -38.89 9.85
N GLY A 482 -36.28 -38.65 11.16
CA GLY A 482 -37.34 -37.97 11.92
C GLY A 482 -37.55 -36.50 11.55
N MET A 483 -36.62 -35.88 10.80
CA MET A 483 -36.73 -34.52 10.30
C MET A 483 -37.33 -34.43 8.88
N ILE A 484 -37.61 -35.58 8.25
CA ILE A 484 -38.26 -35.63 6.94
C ILE A 484 -39.71 -35.18 7.11
N CYS A 485 -39.98 -33.89 6.93
CA CYS A 485 -41.33 -33.42 6.70
C CYS A 485 -41.71 -33.74 5.26
N LYS A 486 -42.90 -34.31 5.05
CA LYS A 486 -43.50 -34.30 3.71
C LYS A 486 -43.58 -32.84 3.25
N PRO A 487 -43.05 -32.53 2.06
CA PRO A 487 -43.25 -31.26 1.38
C PRO A 487 -44.73 -30.88 1.40
N CYS A 488 -45.05 -29.70 1.95
CA CYS A 488 -46.42 -29.18 2.02
C CYS A 488 -46.55 -27.86 1.25
N LEU A 489 -45.81 -27.73 0.15
CA LEU A 489 -45.91 -26.58 -0.75
C LEU A 489 -46.91 -26.89 -1.88
N PRO A 490 -47.82 -25.97 -2.24
CA PRO A 490 -48.79 -26.18 -3.32
C PRO A 490 -48.16 -26.47 -4.70
N GLU A 491 -46.92 -26.03 -4.92
CA GLU A 491 -46.17 -26.19 -6.17
C GLU A 491 -45.17 -27.36 -6.13
N PHE A 492 -45.25 -28.20 -5.08
CA PHE A 492 -44.33 -29.32 -4.92
C PHE A 492 -44.66 -30.49 -5.84
N ASP A 493 -43.67 -30.93 -6.58
CA ASP A 493 -43.76 -32.08 -7.47
C ASP A 493 -43.45 -33.39 -6.72
N GLU A 494 -44.48 -33.96 -6.06
CA GLU A 494 -44.34 -35.16 -5.22
C GLU A 494 -43.89 -36.40 -6.01
N GLU A 495 -44.40 -36.54 -7.24
CA GLU A 495 -44.02 -37.63 -8.13
C GLU A 495 -42.53 -37.55 -8.50
N LEU A 496 -42.04 -36.38 -8.94
CA LEU A 496 -40.63 -36.23 -9.32
C LEU A 496 -39.69 -36.47 -8.13
N TYR A 497 -40.08 -35.98 -6.95
CA TYR A 497 -39.34 -36.20 -5.72
C TYR A 497 -39.25 -37.69 -5.35
N GLU A 498 -40.36 -38.43 -5.36
CA GLU A 498 -40.35 -39.86 -5.03
C GLU A 498 -39.58 -40.68 -6.08
N MET A 499 -39.61 -40.29 -7.35
CA MET A 499 -38.77 -40.88 -8.40
C MET A 499 -37.28 -40.68 -8.09
N ALA A 500 -36.86 -39.45 -7.79
CA ALA A 500 -35.47 -39.14 -7.46
C ALA A 500 -35.04 -39.85 -6.16
N LYS A 501 -35.88 -39.87 -5.13
CA LYS A 501 -35.61 -40.51 -3.84
C LYS A 501 -35.43 -42.03 -4.01
N THR A 502 -36.31 -42.66 -4.78
CA THR A 502 -36.20 -44.08 -5.11
C THR A 502 -34.89 -44.36 -5.86
N LYS A 503 -34.51 -43.47 -6.79
CA LYS A 503 -33.23 -43.57 -7.51
C LYS A 503 -32.01 -43.38 -6.60
N ALA A 504 -32.08 -42.51 -5.60
CA ALA A 504 -31.02 -42.32 -4.61
C ALA A 504 -30.90 -43.55 -3.67
N ALA A 505 -32.05 -44.11 -3.27
CA ALA A 505 -32.16 -45.24 -2.36
C ALA A 505 -31.87 -46.60 -3.01
N SER A 506 -31.97 -46.73 -4.33
CA SER A 506 -31.69 -48.00 -5.04
C SER A 506 -30.26 -48.51 -4.80
N LYS A 507 -29.34 -47.64 -4.34
CA LYS A 507 -27.97 -47.98 -3.93
C LYS A 507 -27.91 -48.84 -2.65
N LEU A 508 -28.90 -48.76 -1.77
CA LEU A 508 -28.95 -49.55 -0.53
C LEU A 508 -29.21 -51.04 -0.79
N ASN A 509 -29.74 -51.38 -1.97
CA ASN A 509 -30.21 -52.73 -2.30
C ASN A 509 -29.27 -53.51 -3.23
N THR A 510 -28.13 -52.94 -3.62
CA THR A 510 -27.15 -53.59 -4.52
C THR A 510 -25.83 -53.84 -3.80
N THR A 511 -25.16 -54.96 -4.12
CA THR A 511 -23.79 -55.24 -3.65
C THR A 511 -22.88 -54.07 -4.04
N LEU A 512 -22.51 -53.23 -3.07
CA LEU A 512 -21.76 -51.99 -3.30
C LEU A 512 -20.45 -52.28 -4.02
N HIS A 513 -20.17 -51.56 -5.11
CA HIS A 513 -18.84 -51.58 -5.71
C HIS A 513 -17.81 -51.10 -4.68
N PRO A 514 -16.58 -51.65 -4.59
CA PRO A 514 -15.61 -51.30 -3.56
C PRO A 514 -15.31 -49.79 -3.44
N SER A 515 -15.24 -49.07 -4.57
CA SER A 515 -15.07 -47.60 -4.59
C SER A 515 -16.23 -46.83 -3.97
N GLU A 516 -17.41 -47.43 -3.89
CA GLU A 516 -18.64 -46.80 -3.38
C GLU A 516 -18.82 -47.01 -1.86
N GLN A 517 -18.04 -47.90 -1.24
CA GLN A 517 -18.05 -48.13 0.22
C GLN A 517 -17.52 -46.94 1.02
N TYR A 518 -16.71 -46.10 0.39
CA TYR A 518 -16.08 -44.94 1.03
C TYR A 518 -17.05 -43.75 1.20
N PHE A 519 -18.22 -43.76 0.57
CA PHE A 519 -19.17 -42.64 0.55
C PHE A 519 -20.53 -43.02 1.12
N ARG A 520 -20.85 -42.45 2.29
CA ARG A 520 -22.08 -42.73 3.03
C ARG A 520 -23.34 -42.03 2.51
N LEU A 521 -23.20 -41.01 1.65
CA LEU A 521 -24.33 -40.32 1.03
C LEU A 521 -24.41 -40.71 -0.45
N SER A 522 -25.64 -40.78 -0.94
CA SER A 522 -25.99 -41.09 -2.33
C SER A 522 -27.05 -40.11 -2.76
N PHE A 523 -26.77 -39.37 -3.81
CA PHE A 523 -27.67 -38.35 -4.31
C PHE A 523 -28.28 -38.78 -5.65
N ALA A 524 -29.49 -38.31 -5.90
CA ALA A 524 -30.11 -38.35 -7.22
C ALA A 524 -30.79 -37.02 -7.51
N ALA A 525 -30.93 -36.73 -8.80
CA ALA A 525 -31.63 -35.57 -9.30
C ALA A 525 -32.82 -36.01 -10.15
N GLY A 526 -33.88 -35.22 -10.11
CA GLY A 526 -35.03 -35.32 -11.00
C GLY A 526 -35.32 -33.99 -11.66
N ILE A 527 -35.71 -34.03 -12.93
CA ILE A 527 -36.13 -32.88 -13.72
C ILE A 527 -37.48 -33.17 -14.35
N ARG A 528 -38.45 -32.26 -14.18
CA ARG A 528 -39.72 -32.26 -14.90
C ARG A 528 -39.70 -31.20 -15.99
N PHE A 529 -40.11 -31.60 -17.19
CA PHE A 529 -40.18 -30.76 -18.37
C PHE A 529 -41.59 -30.21 -18.61
N SER A 530 -41.71 -29.18 -19.44
CA SER A 530 -42.98 -28.49 -19.68
C SER A 530 -44.01 -29.34 -20.42
N ASP A 531 -43.54 -30.29 -21.21
CA ASP A 531 -44.33 -31.31 -21.91
C ASP A 531 -44.80 -32.46 -21.00
N GLY A 532 -44.42 -32.45 -19.72
CA GLY A 532 -44.77 -33.46 -18.73
C GLY A 532 -43.77 -34.61 -18.62
N ASP A 533 -42.75 -34.69 -19.51
CA ASP A 533 -41.70 -35.69 -19.42
C ASP A 533 -40.87 -35.49 -18.13
N CYS A 534 -40.33 -36.58 -17.60
CA CYS A 534 -39.52 -36.59 -16.38
C CYS A 534 -38.25 -37.39 -16.59
N ALA A 535 -37.12 -36.87 -16.12
CA ALA A 535 -35.84 -37.56 -16.15
C ALA A 535 -35.21 -37.61 -14.77
N VAL A 536 -34.69 -38.78 -14.39
CA VAL A 536 -34.00 -38.99 -13.10
C VAL A 536 -32.66 -39.69 -13.28
N ALA A 537 -31.63 -39.19 -12.60
CA ALA A 537 -30.31 -39.81 -12.58
C ALA A 537 -29.72 -39.81 -11.18
N ARG A 538 -28.86 -40.80 -10.93
CA ARG A 538 -28.09 -40.89 -9.70
C ARG A 538 -26.73 -40.22 -9.88
N GLN A 539 -26.12 -39.81 -8.77
CA GLN A 539 -24.72 -39.46 -8.73
C GLN A 539 -23.87 -40.71 -9.00
N TYR A 540 -22.82 -40.56 -9.81
CA TYR A 540 -21.81 -41.60 -10.00
C TYR A 540 -20.53 -41.18 -9.27
N VAL A 541 -20.04 -42.03 -8.38
CA VAL A 541 -18.87 -41.70 -7.57
C VAL A 541 -17.65 -42.42 -8.12
N GLY A 542 -16.68 -41.65 -8.60
CA GLY A 542 -15.41 -42.15 -9.08
C GLY A 542 -14.46 -42.45 -7.92
N LEU A 543 -13.50 -43.36 -8.15
CA LEU A 543 -12.41 -43.59 -7.20
C LEU A 543 -11.56 -42.33 -7.02
N GLU A 544 -11.25 -41.67 -8.14
CA GLU A 544 -10.68 -40.32 -8.14
C GLU A 544 -11.81 -39.29 -8.02
N TYR A 545 -11.76 -38.45 -6.99
CA TYR A 545 -12.89 -37.55 -6.68
C TYR A 545 -13.28 -36.64 -7.85
N GLY A 546 -12.30 -36.15 -8.63
CA GLY A 546 -12.54 -35.31 -9.82
C GLY A 546 -13.23 -36.02 -10.98
N THR A 547 -13.39 -37.35 -10.92
CA THR A 547 -14.10 -38.17 -11.93
C THR A 547 -15.53 -38.51 -11.53
N SER A 548 -15.99 -38.03 -10.36
CA SER A 548 -17.38 -38.20 -9.95
C SER A 548 -18.32 -37.35 -10.81
N VAL A 549 -19.47 -37.89 -11.17
CA VAL A 549 -20.48 -37.24 -12.01
C VAL A 549 -21.63 -36.76 -11.13
N ASP A 550 -21.86 -35.45 -11.16
CA ASP A 550 -23.01 -34.81 -10.52
C ASP A 550 -24.33 -35.36 -11.07
N PRO A 551 -25.37 -35.60 -10.22
CA PRO A 551 -26.61 -36.20 -10.69
C PRO A 551 -27.38 -35.35 -11.72
N ILE A 552 -27.23 -34.02 -11.72
CA ILE A 552 -27.81 -33.16 -12.76
C ILE A 552 -26.94 -33.24 -14.03
N ALA A 553 -25.62 -33.25 -13.91
CA ALA A 553 -24.73 -33.43 -15.06
C ALA A 553 -24.96 -34.77 -15.77
N ALA A 554 -25.32 -35.82 -15.02
CA ALA A 554 -25.72 -37.11 -15.59
C ALA A 554 -27.01 -37.05 -16.45
N LEU A 555 -27.78 -35.96 -16.36
CA LEU A 555 -28.96 -35.68 -17.17
C LEU A 555 -28.68 -34.73 -18.35
N ALA A 556 -27.43 -34.29 -18.55
CA ALA A 556 -27.08 -33.24 -19.52
C ALA A 556 -27.65 -33.49 -20.93
N VAL A 557 -27.40 -34.67 -21.51
CA VAL A 557 -27.88 -35.03 -22.86
C VAL A 557 -29.40 -34.87 -22.98
N LYS A 558 -30.16 -35.38 -22.02
CA LYS A 558 -31.62 -35.32 -22.04
C LYS A 558 -32.13 -33.89 -21.84
N ILE A 559 -31.44 -33.09 -21.02
CA ILE A 559 -31.76 -31.68 -20.81
C ILE A 559 -31.54 -30.89 -22.11
N GLU A 560 -30.39 -31.08 -22.76
CA GLU A 560 -30.02 -30.43 -24.02
C GLU A 560 -31.01 -30.79 -25.13
N GLU A 561 -31.30 -32.08 -25.33
CA GLU A 561 -32.30 -32.56 -26.30
C GLU A 561 -33.67 -31.89 -26.11
N LYS A 562 -34.10 -31.73 -24.85
CA LYS A 562 -35.39 -31.10 -24.52
C LYS A 562 -35.38 -29.61 -24.78
N ILE A 563 -34.31 -28.91 -24.42
CA ILE A 563 -34.16 -27.47 -24.66
C ILE A 563 -34.10 -27.18 -26.16
N GLU A 564 -33.36 -27.97 -26.93
CA GLU A 564 -33.30 -27.87 -28.40
C GLU A 564 -34.68 -28.09 -29.05
N ALA A 565 -35.50 -28.97 -28.47
CA ALA A 565 -36.88 -29.18 -28.88
C ALA A 565 -37.86 -28.07 -28.41
N GLY A 566 -37.38 -27.00 -27.78
CA GLY A 566 -38.20 -25.91 -27.25
C GLY A 566 -38.98 -26.26 -25.97
N VAL A 567 -38.63 -27.37 -25.32
CA VAL A 567 -39.26 -27.82 -24.07
C VAL A 567 -38.52 -27.19 -22.88
N ARG A 568 -39.27 -26.54 -21.99
CA ARG A 568 -38.72 -25.84 -20.81
C ARG A 568 -38.63 -26.77 -19.60
N ILE A 569 -37.76 -26.46 -18.65
CA ILE A 569 -37.73 -27.12 -17.34
C ILE A 569 -38.77 -26.48 -16.42
N LYS A 570 -39.65 -27.28 -15.82
CA LYS A 570 -40.66 -26.85 -14.84
C LYS A 570 -40.19 -27.01 -13.40
N ALA A 571 -39.53 -28.13 -13.09
CA ALA A 571 -39.09 -28.43 -11.74
C ALA A 571 -37.75 -29.16 -11.73
N VAL A 572 -36.94 -28.89 -10.70
CA VAL A 572 -35.70 -29.61 -10.40
C VAL A 572 -35.72 -30.01 -8.93
N THR A 573 -35.40 -31.27 -8.66
CA THR A 573 -35.24 -31.80 -7.30
C THR A 573 -33.91 -32.53 -7.20
N VAL A 574 -33.21 -32.36 -6.07
CA VAL A 574 -32.04 -33.16 -5.73
C VAL A 574 -32.26 -33.70 -4.32
N VAL A 575 -32.12 -35.01 -4.15
CA VAL A 575 -32.41 -35.70 -2.90
C VAL A 575 -31.32 -36.70 -2.57
N ASP A 576 -31.07 -36.88 -1.28
CA ASP A 576 -30.23 -37.98 -0.79
C ASP A 576 -31.03 -39.29 -0.65
N GLN A 577 -30.35 -40.38 -0.29
CA GLN A 577 -30.98 -41.70 -0.10
C GLN A 577 -31.94 -41.77 1.09
N LEU A 578 -31.94 -40.76 1.96
CA LEU A 578 -32.88 -40.66 3.09
C LEU A 578 -34.14 -39.89 2.68
N GLY A 579 -34.16 -39.26 1.50
CA GLY A 579 -35.23 -38.36 1.08
C GLY A 579 -35.03 -36.91 1.55
N ILE A 580 -33.83 -36.53 1.98
CA ILE A 580 -33.54 -35.13 2.29
C ILE A 580 -33.32 -34.39 0.97
N ALA A 581 -34.24 -33.48 0.65
CA ALA A 581 -34.08 -32.57 -0.46
C ALA A 581 -32.96 -31.56 -0.17
N VAL A 582 -32.07 -31.37 -1.13
CA VAL A 582 -30.96 -30.43 -1.07
C VAL A 582 -31.00 -29.52 -2.29
N ALA A 583 -30.43 -28.33 -2.17
CA ALA A 583 -30.23 -27.50 -3.34
C ALA A 583 -29.22 -28.18 -4.28
N PRO A 584 -29.34 -28.00 -5.61
CA PRO A 584 -28.35 -28.48 -6.57
C PRO A 584 -26.92 -28.14 -6.13
N PHE A 585 -25.97 -29.04 -6.38
CA PHE A 585 -24.56 -28.76 -6.10
C PHE A 585 -24.01 -27.73 -7.08
N ALA A 586 -22.83 -27.19 -6.77
CA ALA A 586 -22.19 -26.17 -7.60
C ALA A 586 -22.09 -26.53 -9.09
N VAL A 587 -21.81 -27.79 -9.43
CA VAL A 587 -21.76 -28.26 -10.83
C VAL A 587 -23.14 -28.17 -11.49
N GLY A 588 -24.16 -28.77 -10.87
CA GLY A 588 -25.53 -28.71 -11.38
C GLY A 588 -26.08 -27.28 -11.47
N ARG A 589 -25.79 -26.42 -10.48
CA ARG A 589 -26.17 -25.00 -10.51
C ARG A 589 -25.53 -24.26 -11.68
N ALA A 590 -24.23 -24.47 -11.91
CA ALA A 590 -23.51 -23.84 -13.00
C ALA A 590 -24.08 -24.30 -14.35
N PHE A 591 -24.22 -25.62 -14.54
CA PHE A 591 -24.75 -26.21 -15.76
C PHE A 591 -26.15 -25.68 -16.10
N LEU A 592 -27.07 -25.68 -15.13
CA LEU A 592 -28.42 -25.14 -15.34
C LEU A 592 -28.41 -23.64 -15.64
N SER A 593 -27.52 -22.87 -14.98
CA SER A 593 -27.43 -21.43 -15.21
C SER A 593 -26.86 -21.08 -16.58
N GLU A 594 -25.90 -21.86 -17.08
CA GLU A 594 -25.24 -21.65 -18.37
C GLU A 594 -26.16 -21.96 -19.56
N LEU A 595 -27.11 -22.88 -19.39
CA LEU A 595 -28.16 -23.17 -20.38
C LEU A 595 -29.20 -22.06 -20.51
N GLY A 596 -29.03 -20.93 -19.82
CA GLY A 596 -29.96 -19.80 -19.89
C GLY A 596 -31.36 -20.16 -19.38
N ILE A 597 -31.47 -21.16 -18.49
CA ILE A 597 -32.73 -21.52 -17.84
C ILE A 597 -33.09 -20.35 -16.92
N ASP A 598 -33.83 -19.42 -17.49
CA ASP A 598 -34.06 -18.11 -16.91
C ASP A 598 -34.92 -18.23 -15.63
N ALA A 599 -34.67 -17.27 -14.76
CA ALA A 599 -35.03 -17.23 -13.35
C ALA A 599 -36.51 -17.35 -12.97
N THR A 600 -37.44 -17.44 -13.92
CA THR A 600 -38.85 -17.11 -13.66
C THR A 600 -39.81 -18.29 -13.72
N GLU A 601 -39.40 -19.45 -14.21
CA GLU A 601 -40.36 -20.55 -14.49
C GLU A 601 -39.93 -21.95 -14.02
N GLY A 602 -38.69 -22.12 -13.57
CA GLY A 602 -38.22 -23.38 -12.97
C GLY A 602 -38.25 -23.31 -11.45
N ALA A 603 -39.20 -24.01 -10.83
CA ALA A 603 -39.23 -24.19 -9.38
C ALA A 603 -38.10 -25.16 -8.96
N VAL A 604 -37.01 -24.64 -8.38
CA VAL A 604 -36.06 -25.50 -7.69
C VAL A 604 -36.55 -25.66 -6.26
N VAL A 605 -37.01 -26.86 -5.92
CA VAL A 605 -37.42 -27.14 -4.55
C VAL A 605 -36.19 -27.56 -3.77
N PHE A 606 -35.89 -26.83 -2.71
CA PHE A 606 -34.89 -27.30 -1.76
C PHE A 606 -35.18 -26.81 -0.35
N TYR A 607 -34.41 -27.38 0.56
CA TYR A 607 -34.59 -27.25 1.98
C TYR A 607 -33.77 -26.09 2.55
N HIS A 608 -34.41 -25.17 3.27
CA HIS A 608 -33.71 -24.15 4.04
C HIS A 608 -33.90 -24.38 5.54
N ALA A 609 -32.80 -24.66 6.24
CA ALA A 609 -32.81 -24.77 7.69
C ALA A 609 -32.83 -23.37 8.32
N HIS A 610 -34.01 -22.86 8.64
CA HIS A 610 -34.13 -21.64 9.45
C HIS A 610 -33.98 -22.00 10.92
N ARG A 611 -32.82 -21.70 11.49
CA ARG A 611 -32.62 -21.77 12.93
C ARG A 611 -33.29 -20.53 13.52
N GLU A 612 -34.55 -20.61 13.92
CA GLU A 612 -35.12 -19.57 14.78
C GLU A 612 -34.29 -19.55 16.07
N ALA A 613 -33.47 -18.52 16.21
CA ALA A 613 -33.02 -18.11 17.52
C ALA A 613 -34.29 -17.66 18.23
N GLN A 614 -34.89 -18.53 19.05
CA GLN A 614 -35.91 -18.09 19.99
C GLN A 614 -35.30 -16.92 20.75
N GLY A 615 -35.84 -15.73 20.52
CA GLY A 615 -35.52 -14.50 21.24
C GLY A 615 -35.98 -14.66 22.69
N GLY A 616 -35.30 -15.50 23.45
CA GLY A 616 -35.42 -15.61 24.88
C GLY A 616 -34.48 -14.61 25.50
N GLY A 617 -35.04 -13.51 26.01
CA GLY A 617 -34.31 -12.48 26.72
C GLY A 617 -33.44 -13.07 27.83
N MET A 618 -32.30 -12.42 28.05
CA MET A 618 -31.48 -12.61 29.24
C MET A 618 -32.34 -12.59 30.50
N ARG A 619 -32.45 -13.74 31.17
CA ARG A 619 -32.34 -13.87 32.63
C ARG A 619 -31.97 -15.31 32.92
N GLY A 620 -30.86 -15.45 33.65
CA GLY A 620 -30.20 -16.72 33.88
C GLY A 620 -31.06 -17.66 34.70
N GLU A 621 -31.15 -18.89 34.23
CA GLU A 621 -31.33 -20.07 35.05
C GLU A 621 -30.77 -21.26 34.25
N GLU A 622 -29.76 -21.92 34.83
CA GLU A 622 -29.19 -23.17 34.32
C GLU A 622 -30.27 -24.25 34.39
N SER A 623 -31.02 -24.44 33.30
CA SER A 623 -31.96 -25.56 33.17
C SER A 623 -31.52 -26.53 32.08
N SER A 624 -31.33 -27.76 32.56
CA SER A 624 -31.28 -29.06 31.89
C SER A 624 -31.79 -29.13 30.43
N GLY A 625 -30.91 -29.61 29.54
CA GLY A 625 -31.20 -30.71 28.60
C GLY A 625 -32.34 -30.59 27.59
N ALA A 626 -33.00 -29.44 27.42
CA ALA A 626 -34.06 -29.30 26.42
C ALA A 626 -33.44 -29.32 25.01
N ALA A 627 -33.67 -30.41 24.28
CA ALA A 627 -33.23 -30.56 22.89
C ALA A 627 -33.80 -29.39 22.05
N ARG A 628 -32.92 -28.46 21.65
CA ARG A 628 -33.26 -27.35 20.75
C ARG A 628 -33.91 -27.91 19.48
N LYS A 629 -35.23 -27.74 19.34
CA LYS A 629 -35.96 -28.08 18.11
C LYS A 629 -35.46 -27.15 17.01
N SER A 630 -34.82 -27.73 16.00
CA SER A 630 -34.50 -27.02 14.77
C SER A 630 -35.72 -27.12 13.88
N THR A 631 -36.34 -25.99 13.55
CA THR A 631 -37.43 -25.94 12.57
C THR A 631 -36.82 -25.88 11.18
N TYR A 632 -37.43 -26.58 10.23
CA TYR A 632 -36.92 -26.63 8.87
C TYR A 632 -38.04 -26.25 7.91
N VAL A 633 -37.72 -25.36 6.97
CA VAL A 633 -38.71 -24.78 6.07
C VAL A 633 -38.33 -25.17 4.65
N MET A 634 -39.27 -25.78 3.94
CA MET A 634 -39.14 -26.02 2.52
C MET A 634 -39.49 -24.73 1.78
N LYS A 635 -38.68 -24.34 0.80
CA LYS A 635 -38.95 -23.15 0.00
C LYS A 635 -38.74 -23.47 -1.48
N THR A 636 -39.68 -23.03 -2.32
CA THR A 636 -39.47 -22.92 -3.76
C THR A 636 -38.61 -21.69 -4.00
N ILE A 637 -37.47 -21.86 -4.64
CA ILE A 637 -36.55 -20.76 -4.95
C ILE A 637 -36.15 -20.86 -6.42
N THR A 638 -36.00 -19.70 -7.04
CA THR A 638 -35.59 -19.60 -8.43
C THR A 638 -34.10 -19.91 -8.61
N LEU A 639 -33.70 -20.34 -9.81
CA LEU A 639 -32.29 -20.59 -10.11
C LEU A 639 -31.42 -19.32 -9.94
N ARG A 640 -31.97 -18.14 -10.25
CA ARG A 640 -31.27 -16.85 -10.07
C ARG A 640 -31.00 -16.53 -8.61
N GLU A 641 -31.94 -16.83 -7.74
CA GLU A 641 -31.73 -16.70 -6.29
C GLU A 641 -30.66 -17.68 -5.79
N LEU A 642 -30.43 -18.82 -6.44
CA LEU A 642 -29.38 -19.79 -6.08
C LEU A 642 -27.98 -19.42 -6.55
N VAL A 643 -27.88 -18.53 -7.53
CA VAL A 643 -26.62 -18.18 -8.21
C VAL A 643 -26.41 -16.66 -8.27
N PRO A 644 -26.46 -15.95 -7.13
CA PRO A 644 -26.29 -14.50 -7.12
C PRO A 644 -24.87 -14.11 -7.55
N GLY A 645 -24.77 -13.03 -8.31
CA GLY A 645 -23.49 -12.41 -8.68
C GLY A 645 -22.67 -13.16 -9.73
N LEU A 646 -23.24 -14.12 -10.47
CA LEU A 646 -22.68 -14.42 -11.79
C LEU A 646 -22.86 -13.19 -12.69
N PRO A 647 -21.87 -12.83 -13.53
CA PRO A 647 -22.11 -11.85 -14.58
C PRO A 647 -23.34 -12.29 -15.37
N GLU A 648 -24.22 -11.35 -15.75
CA GLU A 648 -25.15 -11.61 -16.85
C GLU A 648 -24.26 -11.92 -18.04
N PHE A 649 -24.07 -13.21 -18.31
CA PHE A 649 -23.55 -13.66 -19.58
C PHE A 649 -24.64 -13.28 -20.56
N GLN A 650 -24.51 -12.11 -21.17
CA GLN A 650 -25.09 -11.93 -22.48
C GLN A 650 -24.48 -13.06 -23.29
N VAL A 651 -25.26 -14.11 -23.53
CA VAL A 651 -24.97 -15.11 -24.54
C VAL A 651 -24.90 -14.30 -25.81
N ALA A 652 -23.71 -13.80 -26.14
CA ALA A 652 -23.47 -13.12 -27.39
C ALA A 652 -23.95 -14.09 -28.46
N ASP A 653 -24.84 -13.66 -29.34
CA ASP A 653 -25.39 -14.42 -30.47
C ASP A 653 -24.41 -15.50 -30.93
N LEU A 654 -24.56 -16.72 -30.42
CA LEU A 654 -23.77 -17.89 -30.86
C LEU A 654 -24.24 -18.37 -32.24
N ASN A 655 -25.15 -17.62 -32.87
CA ASN A 655 -25.62 -17.76 -34.24
C ASN A 655 -24.89 -16.84 -35.23
N LYS A 656 -23.65 -16.41 -34.96
CA LYS A 656 -22.79 -15.73 -35.93
C LYS A 656 -21.59 -16.55 -36.35
#